data_AF-A0AAF0D2J0-F1
#
_entry.id   AF-A0AAF0D2J0-F1
#
_cell.length_a   1.000
_cell.length_b   1.000
_cell.length_c   1.000
_cell.angle_alpha   90.00
_cell.angle_beta   90.00
_cell.angle_gamma   90.00
#
_symmetry.space_group_name_H-M   'P 1'
#
loop_
_entity.id
_entity.type
_entity.pdbx_description
1 polymer ?
#
loop_
_entity_poly.entity_id
_entity_poly.type
_entity_poly.pdbx_seq_one_letter_code
_entity_poly.pdbx_strand_id
1 'polypeptide(L)'
;MVKIKNADEIRNLIQNCPYEQRRIFSITAHIDHGKTTMTDYLLKRAGLMSDDAAGMVLMTDSDPEEQLRNITIFTSVAQLSYEYKGKEYLFQINDTPGHISFTGEVSRALRGSDGAVILVDALEGVMTQTETNIRLAVGAELCKPVLFINKVDRLISELRLEPKKVSQRLDQIINKVNDLILKVAPPELAKSWMVRFDNNSVAFGSAKHGWAVTYDIIKETNIPPLIFFEKYRQGEEGIKWLRQNLPLDEAILRMVIQHLPDPKTAQKYRLRRIWSGDVNSEVGRKIAECDPNGPLLGMFTKIFIDPKSKRPTLIGRVFSGTLKTGDLIYLVNQKKEERIKRLGLMEITDILDCDSIPAGNLFAVFGFITPAGETFIQPGSNIPPFEEITYVAEPVVSKSIKPIDPQDLARLGEVVSKWIMADPTAEFKFNQESGEYILSGIDPLQIEILTKRISDQVPINVSPPVIVYREKATKQGVEIHTKSPNGHNRVKLYVEPLDETTVELIKKGEVSIDQDAKVRGDILREKANWDAKLVRKIWDIYGTNMFIDNTSGVQRLERIKSYIVSVFRDFINGGTLAKEPVMNLKVVMTDATVHVDPAHTGYHEIAGMVSSALNISFLTGEPKLYEPVLKVNIKTPLGTEGEIIKVINRHRGQVSNMETEEDTTVITALIPTAETLGIADEFRSATSGKAFFGYEFVGFQTLPENLQLSKILEIRKRKGLSEEMPTVKSWERFIYKM
;
A
#
# COMPACT_ATOMS: atom_id res chain seq x y z
N MET A 1 39.87 4.40 -0.46
CA MET A 1 39.80 4.60 1.01
C MET A 1 38.42 5.14 1.31
N VAL A 2 37.59 4.39 2.03
CA VAL A 2 36.26 4.86 2.46
C VAL A 2 36.51 5.89 3.56
N LYS A 3 36.30 7.18 3.25
CA LYS A 3 36.16 8.19 4.30
C LYS A 3 34.82 7.87 4.97
N ILE A 4 34.86 7.41 6.22
CA ILE A 4 33.71 7.51 7.12
C ILE A 4 33.44 9.00 7.25
N LYS A 5 32.37 9.51 6.65
CA LYS A 5 32.11 10.95 6.61
C LYS A 5 31.27 11.37 7.82
N ASN A 6 31.72 12.44 8.46
CA ASN A 6 31.11 13.03 9.66
C ASN A 6 29.70 13.54 9.34
N ALA A 7 28.82 13.49 10.34
CA ALA A 7 27.50 14.12 10.38
C ALA A 7 27.44 15.53 9.72
N ASP A 8 28.49 16.33 9.90
CA ASP A 8 28.61 17.68 9.34
C ASP A 8 28.71 17.72 7.82
N GLU A 9 29.32 16.71 7.20
CA GLU A 9 29.42 16.63 5.74
C GLU A 9 28.05 16.37 5.12
N ILE A 10 27.27 15.45 5.69
CA ILE A 10 25.89 15.19 5.26
C ILE A 10 25.02 16.43 5.46
N ARG A 11 25.12 17.11 6.61
CA ARG A 11 24.41 18.39 6.84
C ARG A 11 24.76 19.42 5.76
N ASN A 12 26.05 19.56 5.43
CA ASN A 12 26.50 20.47 4.40
C ASN A 12 25.97 20.10 3.01
N LEU A 13 25.97 18.82 2.66
CA LEU A 13 25.41 18.33 1.40
C LEU A 13 23.91 18.60 1.29
N ILE A 14 23.13 18.43 2.35
CA ILE A 14 21.69 18.75 2.32
C ILE A 14 21.43 20.21 1.97
N GLN A 15 22.23 21.13 2.50
CA GLN A 15 22.10 22.56 2.18
C GLN A 15 22.61 22.89 0.78
N ASN A 16 23.79 22.39 0.43
CA ASN A 16 24.61 22.96 -0.64
C ASN A 16 24.83 22.04 -1.84
N CYS A 17 24.46 20.75 -1.76
CA CYS A 17 24.61 19.82 -2.89
C CYS A 17 23.72 20.27 -4.05
N PRO A 18 24.26 20.45 -5.27
CA PRO A 18 23.47 20.72 -6.47
C PRO A 18 22.40 19.65 -6.70
N TYR A 19 21.23 20.04 -7.23
CA TYR A 19 20.14 19.10 -7.47
C TYR A 19 20.58 17.92 -8.33
N GLU A 20 21.37 18.16 -9.38
CA GLU A 20 21.86 17.14 -10.31
C GLU A 20 22.68 16.03 -9.62
N GLN A 21 23.18 16.30 -8.41
CA GLN A 21 23.97 15.40 -7.57
C GLN A 21 23.15 14.73 -6.45
N ARG A 22 21.85 15.00 -6.35
CA ARG A 22 20.96 14.37 -5.37
C ARG A 22 20.20 13.21 -6.00
N ARG A 23 20.04 12.12 -5.24
CA ARG A 23 19.22 10.97 -5.62
C ARG A 23 18.39 10.51 -4.44
N ILE A 24 17.08 10.43 -4.62
CA ILE A 24 16.17 9.86 -3.61
C ILE A 24 15.52 8.64 -4.25
N PHE A 25 15.73 7.46 -3.68
CA PHE A 25 15.20 6.24 -4.26
C PHE A 25 14.80 5.19 -3.24
N SER A 26 13.87 4.33 -3.63
CA SER A 26 13.47 3.16 -2.86
C SER A 26 14.08 1.89 -3.43
N ILE A 27 14.48 0.97 -2.57
CA ILE A 27 14.84 -0.40 -2.95
C ILE A 27 13.61 -1.26 -2.72
N THR A 28 13.12 -1.93 -3.77
CA THR A 28 11.91 -2.75 -3.74
C THR A 28 12.21 -4.15 -4.25
N ALA A 29 11.66 -5.17 -3.59
CA ALA A 29 11.94 -6.56 -3.90
C ALA A 29 10.76 -7.46 -3.49
N HIS A 30 10.69 -8.67 -4.02
CA HIS A 30 9.91 -9.73 -3.38
C HIS A 30 10.64 -10.22 -2.12
N ILE A 31 9.93 -10.93 -1.25
CA ILE A 31 10.51 -11.55 -0.06
C ILE A 31 11.71 -12.43 -0.45
N ASP A 32 12.73 -12.43 0.38
CA ASP A 32 13.96 -13.20 0.21
C ASP A 32 14.79 -12.92 -1.04
N HIS A 33 14.45 -11.95 -1.89
CA HIS A 33 15.27 -11.61 -3.09
C HIS A 33 16.60 -10.92 -2.74
N GLY A 34 16.90 -10.71 -1.45
CA GLY A 34 18.20 -10.24 -0.94
C GLY A 34 18.31 -8.72 -0.84
N LYS A 35 17.19 -8.05 -0.57
CA LYS A 35 17.09 -6.58 -0.45
C LYS A 35 17.95 -6.04 0.69
N THR A 36 17.72 -6.50 1.92
CA THR A 36 18.45 -6.07 3.11
C THR A 36 19.95 -6.35 2.97
N THR A 37 20.32 -7.51 2.44
CA THR A 37 21.71 -7.87 2.16
C THR A 37 22.36 -6.89 1.17
N MET A 38 21.66 -6.47 0.12
CA MET A 38 22.15 -5.47 -0.83
C MET A 38 22.30 -4.11 -0.14
N THR A 39 21.29 -3.69 0.65
CA THR A 39 21.29 -2.44 1.39
C THR A 39 22.48 -2.33 2.34
N ASP A 40 22.83 -3.41 3.05
CA ASP A 40 24.02 -3.45 3.91
C ASP A 40 25.31 -3.04 3.16
N TYR A 41 25.54 -3.49 1.93
CA TYR A 41 26.73 -3.06 1.18
C TYR A 41 26.72 -1.57 0.84
N LEU A 42 25.54 -0.97 0.65
CA LEU A 42 25.41 0.47 0.46
C LEU A 42 25.69 1.23 1.77
N LEU A 43 25.19 0.72 2.91
CA LEU A 43 25.46 1.28 4.24
C LEU A 43 26.93 1.15 4.64
N LYS A 44 27.58 0.03 4.26
CA LYS A 44 29.03 -0.15 4.38
C LYS A 44 29.77 0.99 3.67
N ARG A 45 29.38 1.29 2.44
CA ARG A 45 29.98 2.39 1.68
C ARG A 45 29.74 3.75 2.32
N ALA A 46 28.63 3.91 3.05
CA ALA A 46 28.34 5.10 3.86
C ALA A 46 29.21 5.23 5.12
N GLY A 47 29.99 4.20 5.47
CA GLY A 47 30.79 4.17 6.70
C GLY A 47 29.96 3.85 7.95
N LEU A 48 28.73 3.37 7.79
CA LEU A 48 27.83 3.01 8.89
C LEU A 48 28.09 1.61 9.46
N MET A 49 28.89 0.79 8.78
CA MET A 49 29.26 -0.56 9.22
C MET A 49 30.67 -0.96 8.78
N SER A 50 31.26 -1.93 9.49
CA SER A 50 32.58 -2.47 9.18
C SER A 50 32.55 -3.45 8.00
N ASP A 51 33.71 -3.67 7.39
CA ASP A 51 33.89 -4.58 6.25
C ASP A 51 33.43 -6.02 6.53
N ASP A 52 33.64 -6.50 7.76
CA ASP A 52 33.29 -7.86 8.19
C ASP A 52 31.80 -8.00 8.55
N ALA A 53 31.10 -6.88 8.81
CA ALA A 53 29.68 -6.87 9.21
C ALA A 53 28.72 -6.81 8.01
N ALA A 54 29.19 -6.33 6.85
CA ALA A 54 28.35 -6.10 5.68
C ALA A 54 27.75 -7.39 5.09
N GLY A 55 26.42 -7.45 4.99
CA GLY A 55 25.68 -8.61 4.50
C GLY A 55 25.51 -9.72 5.52
N MET A 56 25.96 -9.52 6.77
CA MET A 56 25.80 -10.46 7.89
C MET A 56 24.93 -9.89 9.01
N VAL A 57 25.02 -8.59 9.28
CA VAL A 57 24.35 -7.95 10.43
C VAL A 57 22.92 -7.49 10.12
N LEU A 58 22.57 -7.27 8.84
CA LEU A 58 21.24 -6.80 8.41
C LEU A 58 20.83 -5.54 9.17
N MET A 59 21.63 -4.48 9.06
CA MET A 59 21.58 -3.33 9.98
C MET A 59 20.27 -2.54 9.88
N THR A 60 19.56 -2.61 8.75
CA THR A 60 18.24 -1.99 8.58
C THR A 60 17.10 -2.75 9.27
N ASP A 61 17.29 -4.04 9.57
CA ASP A 61 16.33 -4.89 10.30
C ASP A 61 16.57 -4.75 11.83
N SER A 62 16.30 -3.54 12.33
CA SER A 62 16.56 -3.15 13.72
C SER A 62 15.45 -3.54 14.70
N ASP A 63 14.26 -3.91 14.21
CA ASP A 63 13.15 -4.38 15.04
C ASP A 63 13.35 -5.86 15.43
N PRO A 64 13.15 -6.24 16.71
CA PRO A 64 13.27 -7.63 17.14
C PRO A 64 12.41 -8.63 16.35
N GLU A 65 11.23 -8.23 15.86
CA GLU A 65 10.40 -9.08 15.00
C GLU A 65 11.00 -9.30 13.63
N GLU A 66 11.73 -8.32 13.09
CA GLU A 66 12.41 -8.46 11.79
C GLU A 66 13.50 -9.52 11.89
N GLN A 67 14.29 -9.48 12.96
CA GLN A 67 15.35 -10.46 13.25
C GLN A 67 14.81 -11.85 13.55
N LEU A 68 13.73 -11.95 14.33
CA LEU A 68 13.14 -13.24 14.70
C LEU A 68 12.53 -13.96 13.49
N ARG A 69 11.96 -13.20 12.55
CA ARG A 69 11.25 -13.74 11.38
C ARG A 69 12.08 -13.72 10.10
N ASN A 70 13.26 -13.10 10.11
CA ASN A 70 14.10 -12.83 8.95
C ASN A 70 13.34 -12.13 7.81
N ILE A 71 12.51 -11.14 8.15
CA ILE A 71 11.78 -10.31 7.17
C ILE A 71 11.89 -8.84 7.54
N THR A 72 12.02 -7.96 6.55
CA THR A 72 11.88 -6.51 6.76
C THR A 72 10.40 -6.16 6.92
N ILE A 73 10.07 -5.46 8.01
CA ILE A 73 8.72 -5.02 8.38
C ILE A 73 8.58 -3.51 8.17
N PHE A 74 9.63 -2.73 8.44
CA PHE A 74 9.62 -1.28 8.29
C PHE A 74 10.51 -0.79 7.17
N THR A 75 10.09 0.31 6.54
CA THR A 75 11.01 1.05 5.67
C THR A 75 12.09 1.77 6.50
N SER A 76 13.37 1.47 6.26
CA SER A 76 14.50 2.17 6.88
C SER A 76 15.04 3.24 5.93
N VAL A 77 15.44 4.40 6.48
CA VAL A 77 15.99 5.53 5.70
C VAL A 77 17.46 5.71 6.04
N ALA A 78 18.32 5.84 5.03
CA ALA A 78 19.74 6.08 5.21
C ALA A 78 20.28 7.14 4.26
N GLN A 79 21.29 7.87 4.71
CA GLN A 79 21.99 8.88 3.92
C GLN A 79 23.36 8.35 3.50
N LEU A 80 23.71 8.55 2.23
CA LEU A 80 24.99 8.12 1.69
C LEU A 80 25.58 9.22 0.81
N SER A 81 26.83 9.61 1.09
CA SER A 81 27.63 10.42 0.17
C SER A 81 28.54 9.53 -0.65
N TYR A 82 28.63 9.74 -1.96
CA TYR A 82 29.54 8.98 -2.81
C TYR A 82 30.14 9.84 -3.92
N GLU A 83 31.46 9.82 -4.02
CA GLU A 83 32.21 10.57 -5.03
C GLU A 83 32.34 9.74 -6.31
N TYR A 84 31.89 10.32 -7.42
CA TYR A 84 31.98 9.71 -8.74
C TYR A 84 32.44 10.72 -9.78
N LYS A 85 33.55 10.41 -10.47
CA LYS A 85 34.16 11.26 -11.51
C LYS A 85 34.39 12.72 -11.02
N GLY A 86 34.89 12.86 -9.79
CA GLY A 86 35.21 14.16 -9.17
C GLY A 86 33.99 14.99 -8.74
N LYS A 87 32.79 14.39 -8.72
CA LYS A 87 31.57 15.01 -8.20
C LYS A 87 31.06 14.21 -7.02
N GLU A 88 30.67 14.91 -5.96
CA GLU A 88 30.09 14.29 -4.78
C GLU A 88 28.57 14.21 -4.92
N TYR A 89 28.02 13.01 -4.78
CA TYR A 89 26.57 12.76 -4.85
C TYR A 89 26.02 12.45 -3.47
N LEU A 90 24.80 12.94 -3.21
CA LEU A 90 24.02 12.63 -2.02
C LEU A 90 22.88 11.67 -2.39
N PHE A 91 22.86 10.52 -1.74
CA PHE A 91 21.82 9.50 -1.87
C PHE A 91 20.99 9.45 -0.60
N GLN A 92 19.67 9.44 -0.75
CA GLN A 92 18.72 9.21 0.32
C GLN A 92 17.96 7.94 -0.02
N ILE A 93 18.23 6.88 0.73
CA ILE A 93 17.85 5.51 0.39
C ILE A 93 16.70 5.09 1.31
N ASN A 94 15.61 4.64 0.71
CA ASN A 94 14.48 4.01 1.41
C ASN A 94 14.52 2.49 1.19
N ASP A 95 14.90 1.74 2.21
CA ASP A 95 14.91 0.27 2.18
C ASP A 95 13.53 -0.27 2.55
N THR A 96 12.75 -0.78 1.59
CA THR A 96 11.31 -1.06 1.81
C THR A 96 11.00 -2.53 2.14
N PRO A 97 9.94 -2.85 2.89
CA PRO A 97 9.55 -4.24 3.17
C PRO A 97 9.35 -5.10 1.92
N GLY A 98 9.74 -6.37 2.03
CA GLY A 98 9.60 -7.36 0.95
C GLY A 98 8.37 -8.26 1.07
N HIS A 99 7.59 -8.18 2.16
CA HIS A 99 6.41 -9.03 2.39
C HIS A 99 5.11 -8.29 2.02
N ILE A 100 4.11 -8.98 1.46
CA ILE A 100 2.88 -8.35 0.96
C ILE A 100 2.10 -7.60 2.05
N SER A 101 2.12 -8.12 3.28
CA SER A 101 1.51 -7.52 4.47
C SER A 101 1.97 -6.10 4.77
N PHE A 102 3.07 -5.65 4.16
CA PHE A 102 3.64 -4.31 4.35
C PHE A 102 3.73 -3.51 3.04
N THR A 103 2.89 -3.84 2.04
CA THR A 103 2.78 -3.04 0.79
C THR A 103 2.39 -1.58 1.03
N GLY A 104 1.70 -1.29 2.14
CA GLY A 104 1.45 0.08 2.60
C GLY A 104 2.75 0.87 2.87
N GLU A 105 3.75 0.23 3.49
CA GLU A 105 5.07 0.82 3.72
C GLU A 105 5.80 1.12 2.40
N VAL A 106 5.72 0.20 1.44
CA VAL A 106 6.32 0.37 0.10
C VAL A 106 5.72 1.58 -0.61
N SER A 107 4.39 1.73 -0.58
CA SER A 107 3.69 2.86 -1.22
C SER A 107 4.10 4.20 -0.59
N ARG A 108 4.18 4.26 0.74
CA ARG A 108 4.62 5.44 1.50
C ARG A 108 6.07 5.83 1.19
N ALA A 109 6.96 4.86 1.09
CA ALA A 109 8.37 5.08 0.74
C ALA A 109 8.55 5.60 -0.71
N LEU A 110 7.79 5.03 -1.65
CA LEU A 110 7.80 5.43 -3.04
C LEU A 110 7.26 6.87 -3.23
N ARG A 111 6.25 7.28 -2.46
CA ARG A 111 5.74 8.66 -2.47
C ARG A 111 6.84 9.69 -2.24
N GLY A 112 7.76 9.41 -1.31
CA GLY A 112 8.91 10.25 -1.01
C GLY A 112 10.05 10.19 -2.04
N SER A 113 10.07 9.18 -2.91
CA SER A 113 11.22 8.85 -3.78
C SER A 113 11.06 9.35 -5.21
N ASP A 114 12.17 9.47 -5.95
CA ASP A 114 12.18 9.89 -7.37
C ASP A 114 12.47 8.73 -8.33
N GLY A 115 13.09 7.68 -7.81
CA GLY A 115 13.36 6.45 -8.54
C GLY A 115 13.24 5.20 -7.67
N ALA A 116 13.30 4.05 -8.32
CA ALA A 116 13.22 2.76 -7.65
C ALA A 116 14.27 1.79 -8.20
N VAL A 117 14.97 1.11 -7.30
CA VAL A 117 15.77 -0.07 -7.64
C VAL A 117 14.88 -1.29 -7.46
N ILE A 118 14.56 -1.95 -8.56
CA ILE A 118 13.79 -3.20 -8.58
C ILE A 118 14.79 -4.34 -8.45
N LEU A 119 14.67 -5.12 -7.38
CA LEU A 119 15.49 -6.30 -7.14
C LEU A 119 14.75 -7.57 -7.56
N VAL A 120 15.43 -8.43 -8.31
CA VAL A 120 14.89 -9.72 -8.76
C VAL A 120 15.92 -10.83 -8.55
N ASP A 121 15.53 -11.91 -7.88
CA ASP A 121 16.36 -13.12 -7.78
C ASP A 121 16.48 -13.81 -9.15
N ALA A 122 17.72 -14.11 -9.58
CA ALA A 122 18.00 -14.76 -10.86
C ALA A 122 17.39 -16.18 -10.99
N LEU A 123 17.28 -16.89 -9.87
CA LEU A 123 16.70 -18.23 -9.80
C LEU A 123 15.17 -18.18 -9.85
N GLU A 124 14.55 -17.38 -8.98
CA GLU A 124 13.09 -17.27 -8.92
C GLU A 124 12.53 -16.51 -10.13
N GLY A 125 13.19 -15.43 -10.54
CA GLY A 125 12.73 -14.53 -11.58
C GLY A 125 11.64 -13.59 -11.08
N VAL A 126 10.82 -13.07 -12.00
CA VAL A 126 9.74 -12.13 -11.70
C VAL A 126 8.61 -12.86 -10.95
N MET A 127 8.29 -12.39 -9.75
CA MET A 127 7.22 -12.92 -8.89
C MET A 127 6.06 -11.91 -8.78
N THR A 128 4.96 -12.29 -8.12
CA THR A 128 3.76 -11.46 -7.95
C THR A 128 4.03 -10.11 -7.31
N GLN A 129 4.94 -10.08 -6.34
CA GLN A 129 5.30 -8.85 -5.67
C GLN A 129 6.26 -7.99 -6.50
N THR A 130 7.06 -8.59 -7.38
CA THR A 130 7.81 -7.84 -8.40
C THR A 130 6.83 -7.06 -9.28
N GLU A 131 5.75 -7.71 -9.73
CA GLU A 131 4.67 -7.05 -10.49
C GLU A 131 3.98 -5.94 -9.68
N THR A 132 3.64 -6.22 -8.42
CA THR A 132 3.04 -5.22 -7.52
C THR A 132 3.97 -4.03 -7.29
N ASN A 133 5.25 -4.26 -7.06
CA ASN A 133 6.26 -3.22 -6.85
C ASN A 133 6.46 -2.37 -8.10
N ILE A 134 6.49 -2.97 -9.29
CA ILE A 134 6.55 -2.23 -10.56
C ILE A 134 5.28 -1.41 -10.77
N ARG A 135 4.09 -1.98 -10.53
CA ARG A 135 2.81 -1.27 -10.60
C ARG A 135 2.78 -0.05 -9.67
N LEU A 136 3.24 -0.21 -8.43
CA LEU A 136 3.32 0.87 -7.44
C LEU A 136 4.38 1.91 -7.81
N ALA A 137 5.62 1.49 -8.05
CA ALA A 137 6.72 2.39 -8.31
C ALA A 137 6.52 3.13 -9.64
N VAL A 138 6.32 2.41 -10.73
CA VAL A 138 6.28 2.98 -12.08
C VAL A 138 4.91 3.56 -12.41
N GLY A 139 3.83 2.85 -12.11
CA GLY A 139 2.47 3.24 -12.50
C GLY A 139 1.80 4.22 -11.55
N ALA A 140 1.85 3.95 -10.24
CA ALA A 140 1.15 4.79 -9.24
C ALA A 140 1.97 6.04 -8.88
N GLU A 141 3.26 5.87 -8.56
CA GLU A 141 4.10 6.94 -7.99
C GLU A 141 5.06 7.60 -8.99
N LEU A 142 5.14 7.08 -10.22
CA LEU A 142 6.04 7.57 -11.27
C LEU A 142 7.52 7.62 -10.82
N CYS A 143 7.98 6.63 -10.08
CA CYS A 143 9.39 6.44 -9.79
C CYS A 143 10.07 5.76 -10.98
N LYS A 144 11.13 6.39 -11.53
CA LYS A 144 11.88 5.80 -12.64
C LYS A 144 12.59 4.50 -12.17
N PRO A 145 12.44 3.36 -12.87
CA PRO A 145 13.01 2.10 -12.43
C PRO A 145 14.45 1.90 -12.95
N VAL A 146 15.25 1.19 -12.17
CA VAL A 146 16.45 0.45 -12.59
C VAL A 146 16.37 -0.97 -12.03
N LEU A 147 17.06 -1.93 -12.65
CA LEU A 147 16.95 -3.34 -12.29
C LEU A 147 18.27 -3.89 -11.75
N PHE A 148 18.23 -4.56 -10.60
CA PHE A 148 19.32 -5.40 -10.13
C PHE A 148 18.88 -6.86 -10.09
N ILE A 149 19.56 -7.71 -10.87
CA ILE A 149 19.34 -9.15 -10.87
C ILE A 149 20.31 -9.79 -9.89
N ASN A 150 19.79 -10.21 -8.75
CA ASN A 150 20.54 -10.72 -7.62
C ASN A 150 20.64 -12.25 -7.64
N LYS A 151 21.46 -12.82 -6.76
CA LYS A 151 21.65 -14.26 -6.57
C LYS A 151 22.10 -15.02 -7.81
N VAL A 152 22.83 -14.36 -8.71
CA VAL A 152 23.45 -15.01 -9.88
C VAL A 152 24.41 -16.14 -9.45
N ASP A 153 24.97 -16.05 -8.24
CA ASP A 153 25.80 -17.09 -7.63
C ASP A 153 25.11 -18.45 -7.54
N ARG A 154 23.78 -18.49 -7.35
CA ARG A 154 23.02 -19.73 -7.25
C ARG A 154 22.89 -20.41 -8.61
N LEU A 155 22.75 -19.64 -9.68
CA LEU A 155 22.77 -20.19 -11.05
C LEU A 155 24.11 -20.85 -11.37
N ILE A 156 25.21 -20.28 -10.86
CA ILE A 156 26.57 -20.77 -11.12
C ILE A 156 26.95 -21.93 -10.21
N SER A 157 26.67 -21.84 -8.91
CA SER A 157 27.19 -22.78 -7.90
C SER A 157 26.20 -23.90 -7.53
N GLU A 158 24.91 -23.58 -7.38
CA GLU A 158 23.85 -24.55 -7.02
C GLU A 158 23.37 -25.30 -8.26
N LEU A 159 22.93 -24.58 -9.30
CA LEU A 159 22.42 -25.19 -10.53
C LEU A 159 23.52 -25.58 -11.53
N ARG A 160 24.73 -25.04 -11.37
CA ARG A 160 25.89 -25.31 -12.24
C ARG A 160 25.58 -25.09 -13.73
N LEU A 161 24.83 -24.03 -14.03
CA LEU A 161 24.43 -23.72 -15.39
C LEU A 161 25.63 -23.27 -16.24
N GLU A 162 25.59 -23.60 -17.52
CA GLU A 162 26.55 -23.11 -18.50
C GLU A 162 26.38 -21.59 -18.73
N PRO A 163 27.45 -20.85 -19.08
CA PRO A 163 27.39 -19.40 -19.27
C PRO A 163 26.29 -18.91 -20.21
N LYS A 164 26.04 -19.67 -21.29
CA LYS A 164 24.97 -19.35 -22.26
C LYS A 164 23.58 -19.40 -21.62
N LYS A 165 23.31 -20.40 -20.79
CA LYS A 165 22.03 -20.54 -20.07
C LYS A 165 21.86 -19.44 -19.03
N VAL A 166 22.93 -19.07 -18.31
CA VAL A 166 22.88 -17.93 -17.38
C VAL A 166 22.53 -16.65 -18.13
N SER A 167 23.19 -16.35 -19.26
CA SER A 167 22.85 -15.16 -20.08
C SER A 167 21.39 -15.18 -20.53
N GLN A 168 20.91 -16.31 -21.05
CA GLN A 168 19.51 -16.45 -21.48
C GLN A 168 18.54 -16.20 -20.33
N ARG A 169 18.85 -16.69 -19.12
CA ARG A 169 18.02 -16.47 -17.92
C ARG A 169 17.97 -14.98 -17.54
N LEU A 170 19.10 -14.28 -17.60
CA LEU A 170 19.13 -12.83 -17.34
C LEU A 170 18.29 -12.07 -18.37
N ASP A 171 18.41 -12.39 -19.66
CA ASP A 171 17.64 -11.75 -20.73
C ASP A 171 16.13 -11.99 -20.56
N GLN A 172 15.72 -13.20 -20.19
CA GLN A 172 14.32 -13.52 -19.89
C GLN A 172 13.76 -12.64 -18.76
N ILE A 173 14.53 -12.46 -17.68
CA ILE A 173 14.11 -11.60 -16.55
C ILE A 173 13.97 -10.14 -17.01
N ILE A 174 14.95 -9.63 -17.75
CA ILE A 174 14.92 -8.26 -18.29
C ILE A 174 13.67 -8.03 -19.16
N ASN A 175 13.38 -8.97 -20.06
CA ASN A 175 12.22 -8.89 -20.94
C ASN A 175 10.90 -8.89 -20.16
N LYS A 176 10.74 -9.81 -19.20
CA LYS A 176 9.54 -9.86 -18.34
C LYS A 176 9.36 -8.57 -17.53
N VAL A 177 10.43 -8.00 -16.99
CA VAL A 177 10.38 -6.72 -16.27
C VAL A 177 9.96 -5.58 -17.22
N ASN A 178 10.50 -5.54 -18.44
CA ASN A 178 10.13 -4.55 -19.43
C ASN A 178 8.67 -4.67 -19.87
N ASP A 179 8.14 -5.88 -20.04
CA ASP A 179 6.72 -6.10 -20.35
C ASP A 179 5.82 -5.51 -19.26
N LEU A 180 6.21 -5.65 -17.99
CA LEU A 180 5.49 -5.06 -16.86
C LEU A 180 5.61 -3.53 -16.85
N ILE A 181 6.80 -2.97 -17.09
CA ILE A 181 7.01 -1.52 -17.19
C ILE A 181 6.13 -0.93 -18.30
N LEU A 182 6.10 -1.55 -19.48
CA LEU A 182 5.31 -1.09 -20.62
C LEU A 182 3.79 -1.12 -20.35
N LYS A 183 3.32 -2.05 -19.51
CA LYS A 183 1.90 -2.13 -19.13
C LYS A 183 1.46 -1.02 -18.18
N VAL A 184 2.35 -0.51 -17.32
CA VAL A 184 1.96 0.39 -16.22
C VAL A 184 2.51 1.82 -16.37
N ALA A 185 3.59 2.02 -17.11
CA ALA A 185 4.19 3.33 -17.30
C ALA A 185 3.31 4.24 -18.17
N PRO A 186 3.34 5.57 -17.95
CA PRO A 186 2.70 6.53 -18.86
C PRO A 186 3.22 6.34 -20.30
N PRO A 187 2.34 6.38 -21.33
CA PRO A 187 2.74 6.12 -22.72
C PRO A 187 3.94 6.96 -23.20
N GLU A 188 4.04 8.21 -22.75
CA GLU A 188 5.13 9.13 -23.07
C GLU A 188 6.48 8.75 -22.44
N LEU A 189 6.49 8.02 -21.32
CA LEU A 189 7.69 7.62 -20.59
C LEU A 189 8.05 6.14 -20.81
N ALA A 190 7.06 5.29 -21.13
CA ALA A 190 7.16 3.83 -21.13
C ALA A 190 8.39 3.30 -21.89
N LYS A 191 8.62 3.75 -23.13
CA LYS A 191 9.77 3.31 -23.93
C LYS A 191 11.11 3.77 -23.35
N SER A 192 11.15 5.00 -22.81
CA SER A 192 12.39 5.59 -22.26
C SER A 192 12.79 4.99 -20.90
N TRP A 193 11.85 4.34 -20.22
CA TRP A 193 12.04 3.73 -18.90
C TRP A 193 12.33 2.23 -18.95
N MET A 194 12.35 1.64 -20.15
CA MET A 194 12.77 0.26 -20.32
C MET A 194 14.20 0.06 -19.80
N VAL A 195 14.40 -1.02 -19.06
CA VAL A 195 15.69 -1.40 -18.49
C VAL A 195 16.44 -2.32 -19.43
N ARG A 196 17.74 -2.09 -19.60
CA ARG A 196 18.61 -2.88 -20.49
C ARG A 196 20.01 -2.99 -19.89
N PHE A 197 20.69 -4.09 -20.17
CA PHE A 197 22.06 -4.27 -19.72
C PHE A 197 23.05 -3.37 -20.48
N ASP A 198 22.87 -3.26 -21.81
CA ASP A 198 23.75 -2.51 -22.71
C ASP A 198 23.79 -0.99 -22.46
N ASN A 199 22.77 -0.43 -21.81
CA ASN A 199 22.72 0.97 -21.45
C ASN A 199 23.00 1.26 -19.98
N ASN A 200 23.39 0.26 -19.19
CA ASN A 200 23.68 0.34 -17.74
C ASN A 200 22.49 0.51 -16.79
N SER A 201 21.25 0.41 -17.26
CA SER A 201 20.07 0.44 -16.38
C SER A 201 19.74 -0.91 -15.72
N VAL A 202 20.55 -1.94 -16.03
CA VAL A 202 20.54 -3.25 -15.38
C VAL A 202 21.92 -3.53 -14.80
N ALA A 203 21.96 -3.91 -13.53
CA ALA A 203 23.10 -4.58 -12.91
C ALA A 203 22.77 -6.05 -12.64
N PHE A 204 23.76 -6.92 -12.59
CA PHE A 204 23.59 -8.29 -12.09
C PHE A 204 24.75 -8.70 -11.19
N GLY A 205 24.50 -9.63 -10.26
CA GLY A 205 25.50 -10.04 -9.31
C GLY A 205 25.00 -10.90 -8.16
N SER A 206 25.71 -10.83 -7.04
CA SER A 206 25.40 -11.55 -5.81
C SER A 206 25.59 -10.63 -4.60
N ALA A 207 24.49 -10.24 -3.97
CA ALA A 207 24.52 -9.53 -2.70
C ALA A 207 25.17 -10.37 -1.60
N LYS A 208 24.87 -11.67 -1.55
CA LYS A 208 25.51 -12.60 -0.60
C LYS A 208 27.04 -12.54 -0.68
N HIS A 209 27.60 -12.48 -1.89
CA HIS A 209 29.04 -12.47 -2.11
C HIS A 209 29.63 -11.07 -2.30
N GLY A 210 28.82 -10.02 -2.35
CA GLY A 210 29.25 -8.62 -2.37
C GLY A 210 29.82 -8.15 -3.70
N TRP A 211 29.41 -8.73 -4.82
CA TRP A 211 29.86 -8.29 -6.15
C TRP A 211 28.68 -8.03 -7.09
N ALA A 212 28.83 -7.06 -7.98
CA ALA A 212 27.89 -6.82 -9.08
C ALA A 212 28.59 -6.09 -10.23
N VAL A 213 27.98 -6.15 -11.42
CA VAL A 213 28.49 -5.49 -12.62
C VAL A 213 27.39 -4.83 -13.43
N THR A 214 27.76 -3.72 -14.07
CA THR A 214 27.06 -3.12 -15.20
C THR A 214 27.91 -3.26 -16.45
N TYR A 215 27.34 -2.98 -17.61
CA TYR A 215 28.05 -3.07 -18.90
C TYR A 215 29.30 -2.16 -18.96
N ASP A 216 29.21 -0.94 -18.44
CA ASP A 216 30.33 0.01 -18.33
C ASP A 216 31.46 -0.54 -17.47
N ILE A 217 31.13 -1.16 -16.33
CA ILE A 217 32.14 -1.74 -15.44
C ILE A 217 32.90 -2.85 -16.17
N ILE A 218 32.20 -3.73 -16.89
CA ILE A 218 32.85 -4.78 -17.69
C ILE A 218 33.81 -4.16 -18.72
N LYS A 219 33.38 -3.10 -19.41
CA LYS A 219 34.22 -2.41 -20.40
C LYS A 219 35.43 -1.73 -19.79
N GLU A 220 35.25 -0.98 -18.71
CA GLU A 220 36.31 -0.20 -18.06
C GLU A 220 37.35 -1.10 -17.39
N THR A 221 36.92 -2.21 -16.78
CA THR A 221 37.82 -3.15 -16.11
C THR A 221 38.50 -4.12 -17.08
N ASN A 222 38.07 -4.17 -18.34
CA ASN A 222 38.54 -5.10 -19.37
C ASN A 222 38.49 -6.58 -18.91
N ILE A 223 37.50 -6.90 -18.09
CA ILE A 223 37.32 -8.23 -17.52
C ILE A 223 36.49 -9.11 -18.48
N PRO A 224 36.93 -10.34 -18.78
CA PRO A 224 36.16 -11.24 -19.64
C PRO A 224 34.80 -11.60 -19.02
N PRO A 225 33.71 -11.71 -19.80
CA PRO A 225 32.39 -12.11 -19.30
C PRO A 225 32.37 -13.47 -18.58
N LEU A 226 33.33 -14.35 -18.86
CA LEU A 226 33.44 -15.68 -18.25
C LEU A 226 34.17 -15.69 -16.90
N ILE A 227 34.73 -14.55 -16.46
CA ILE A 227 35.52 -14.48 -15.23
C ILE A 227 34.74 -14.99 -14.02
N PHE A 228 33.43 -14.77 -13.98
CA PHE A 228 32.61 -15.12 -12.81
C PHE A 228 32.66 -16.62 -12.59
N PHE A 229 32.44 -17.41 -13.64
CA PHE A 229 32.49 -18.87 -13.61
C PHE A 229 33.89 -19.40 -13.22
N GLU A 230 34.95 -18.75 -13.69
CA GLU A 230 36.32 -19.08 -13.29
C GLU A 230 36.56 -18.81 -11.80
N LYS A 231 36.11 -17.64 -11.31
CA LYS A 231 36.28 -17.24 -9.91
C LYS A 231 35.47 -18.11 -8.96
N TYR A 232 34.24 -18.50 -9.32
CA TYR A 232 33.47 -19.47 -8.51
C TYR A 232 34.14 -20.85 -8.44
N ARG A 233 34.85 -21.29 -9.48
CA ARG A 233 35.65 -22.54 -9.45
C ARG A 233 36.88 -22.45 -8.54
N GLN A 234 37.38 -21.24 -8.27
CA GLN A 234 38.50 -20.99 -7.35
C GLN A 234 38.08 -20.96 -5.87
N GLY A 235 36.79 -21.17 -5.56
CA GLY A 235 36.30 -21.17 -4.18
C GLY A 235 36.34 -19.77 -3.53
N GLU A 236 36.61 -19.73 -2.23
CA GLU A 236 36.55 -18.49 -1.44
C GLU A 236 37.50 -17.40 -1.93
N GLU A 237 38.71 -17.74 -2.35
CA GLU A 237 39.69 -16.78 -2.88
C GLU A 237 39.20 -16.11 -4.16
N GLY A 238 38.53 -16.86 -5.04
CA GLY A 238 37.91 -16.30 -6.24
C GLY A 238 36.74 -15.37 -5.92
N ILE A 239 35.92 -15.74 -4.93
CA ILE A 239 34.80 -14.90 -4.45
C ILE A 239 35.33 -13.60 -3.84
N LYS A 240 36.37 -13.68 -3.03
CA LYS A 240 37.05 -12.51 -2.44
C LYS A 240 37.59 -11.58 -3.52
N TRP A 241 38.19 -12.14 -4.57
CA TRP A 241 38.64 -11.37 -5.72
C TRP A 241 37.48 -10.64 -6.42
N LEU A 242 36.33 -11.31 -6.63
CA LEU A 242 35.15 -10.67 -7.22
C LEU A 242 34.67 -9.48 -6.35
N ARG A 243 34.55 -9.67 -5.04
CA ARG A 243 34.13 -8.61 -4.11
C ARG A 243 35.05 -7.40 -4.13
N GLN A 244 36.36 -7.62 -4.24
CA GLN A 244 37.35 -6.54 -4.23
C GLN A 244 37.43 -5.78 -5.55
N ASN A 245 37.30 -6.48 -6.68
CA ASN A 245 37.49 -5.90 -8.01
C ASN A 245 36.18 -5.43 -8.67
N LEU A 246 35.07 -6.04 -8.29
CA LEU A 246 33.72 -5.76 -8.81
C LEU A 246 32.74 -5.52 -7.66
N PRO A 247 33.03 -4.56 -6.76
CA PRO A 247 32.24 -4.34 -5.56
C PRO A 247 30.79 -3.97 -5.89
N LEU A 248 29.85 -4.58 -5.16
CA LEU A 248 28.42 -4.44 -5.43
C LEU A 248 27.94 -2.98 -5.33
N ASP A 249 28.34 -2.29 -4.27
CA ASP A 249 27.96 -0.90 -3.99
C ASP A 249 28.36 0.04 -5.14
N GLU A 250 29.55 -0.14 -5.71
CA GLU A 250 30.03 0.63 -6.86
C GLU A 250 29.12 0.46 -8.09
N ALA A 251 28.73 -0.78 -8.42
CA ALA A 251 27.87 -1.04 -9.57
C ALA A 251 26.48 -0.41 -9.41
N ILE A 252 25.89 -0.55 -8.23
CA ILE A 252 24.56 -0.02 -7.94
C ILE A 252 24.57 1.50 -7.93
N LEU A 253 25.51 2.14 -7.23
CA LEU A 253 25.57 3.59 -7.12
C LEU A 253 25.82 4.25 -8.48
N ARG A 254 26.70 3.67 -9.30
CA ARG A 254 26.92 4.13 -10.68
C ARG A 254 25.65 4.03 -11.52
N MET A 255 24.95 2.90 -11.48
CA MET A 255 23.68 2.71 -12.18
C MET A 255 22.65 3.76 -11.73
N VAL A 256 22.54 4.03 -10.44
CA VAL A 256 21.64 5.04 -9.89
C VAL A 256 22.00 6.44 -10.37
N ILE A 257 23.28 6.84 -10.34
CA ILE A 257 23.72 8.15 -10.84
C ILE A 257 23.35 8.32 -12.32
N GLN A 258 23.61 7.31 -13.14
CA GLN A 258 23.43 7.35 -14.58
C GLN A 258 21.96 7.39 -15.00
N HIS A 259 21.07 6.72 -14.25
CA HIS A 259 19.69 6.51 -14.71
C HIS A 259 18.62 7.15 -13.85
N LEU A 260 18.76 7.18 -12.52
CA LEU A 260 17.73 7.77 -11.67
C LEU A 260 17.79 9.31 -11.76
N PRO A 261 16.64 9.99 -11.81
CA PRO A 261 16.58 11.44 -11.95
C PRO A 261 16.96 12.13 -10.64
N ASP A 262 17.40 13.38 -10.76
CA ASP A 262 17.44 14.29 -9.62
C ASP A 262 16.03 14.76 -9.21
N PRO A 263 15.85 15.31 -7.99
CA PRO A 263 14.55 15.76 -7.51
C PRO A 263 13.87 16.79 -8.41
N LYS A 264 14.63 17.71 -9.01
CA LYS A 264 14.08 18.77 -9.87
C LYS A 264 13.57 18.21 -11.19
N THR A 265 14.29 17.27 -11.79
CA THR A 265 13.85 16.56 -13.00
C THR A 265 12.62 15.69 -12.71
N ALA A 266 12.64 14.92 -11.62
CA ALA A 266 11.58 13.99 -11.26
C ALA A 266 10.25 14.72 -10.98
N GLN A 267 10.33 15.79 -10.19
CA GLN A 267 9.16 16.50 -9.69
C GLN A 267 8.28 17.08 -10.80
N LYS A 268 8.86 17.46 -11.94
CA LYS A 268 8.12 18.01 -13.11
C LYS A 268 7.06 17.06 -13.66
N TYR A 269 7.34 15.76 -13.72
CA TYR A 269 6.39 14.78 -14.22
C TYR A 269 5.61 14.11 -13.08
N ARG A 270 6.21 13.98 -11.87
CA ARG A 270 5.53 13.38 -10.71
C ARG A 270 4.34 14.21 -10.22
N LEU A 271 4.47 15.53 -10.15
CA LEU A 271 3.41 16.41 -9.61
C LEU A 271 2.08 16.29 -10.37
N ARG A 272 2.11 15.96 -11.67
CA ARG A 272 0.91 15.75 -12.48
C ARG A 272 0.05 14.59 -11.99
N ARG A 273 0.63 13.69 -11.20
CA ARG A 273 -0.02 12.50 -10.66
C ARG A 273 -0.34 12.62 -9.18
N ILE A 274 0.56 13.23 -8.40
CA ILE A 274 0.48 13.21 -6.93
C ILE A 274 -0.08 14.50 -6.32
N TRP A 275 -0.26 15.56 -7.11
CA TRP A 275 -0.71 16.87 -6.62
C TRP A 275 -1.88 17.42 -7.43
N SER A 276 -2.92 17.89 -6.73
CA SER A 276 -4.17 18.39 -7.31
C SER A 276 -4.08 19.82 -7.87
N GLY A 277 -3.00 20.54 -7.56
CA GLY A 277 -2.83 21.93 -7.97
C GLY A 277 -2.42 22.12 -9.44
N ASP A 278 -2.69 23.32 -9.97
CA ASP A 278 -2.28 23.68 -11.32
C ASP A 278 -0.76 23.89 -11.41
N VAL A 279 -0.07 22.93 -12.01
CA VAL A 279 1.38 22.97 -12.28
C VAL A 279 1.81 24.15 -13.16
N ASN A 280 0.90 24.76 -13.92
CA ASN A 280 1.20 25.89 -14.80
C ASN A 280 1.05 27.26 -14.11
N SER A 281 0.43 27.30 -12.93
CA SER A 281 0.34 28.51 -12.11
C SER A 281 1.72 29.00 -11.64
N GLU A 282 1.84 30.25 -11.19
CA GLU A 282 3.12 30.76 -10.69
C GLU A 282 3.65 29.92 -9.51
N VAL A 283 2.77 29.59 -8.56
CA VAL A 283 3.08 28.72 -7.41
C VAL A 283 3.41 27.31 -7.88
N GLY A 284 2.60 26.75 -8.79
CA GLY A 284 2.82 25.42 -9.36
C GLY A 284 4.16 25.28 -10.07
N ARG A 285 4.62 26.32 -10.78
CA ARG A 285 5.94 26.33 -11.43
C ARG A 285 7.09 26.34 -10.42
N LYS A 286 6.99 27.15 -9.35
CA LYS A 286 8.00 27.16 -8.27
C LYS A 286 8.08 25.82 -7.57
N ILE A 287 6.93 25.18 -7.34
CA ILE A 287 6.88 23.82 -6.83
C ILE A 287 7.51 22.86 -7.85
N ALA A 288 7.12 22.87 -9.12
CA ALA A 288 7.68 21.96 -10.14
C ALA A 288 9.20 22.12 -10.36
N GLU A 289 9.75 23.32 -10.15
CA GLU A 289 11.18 23.60 -10.22
C GLU A 289 11.95 23.20 -8.95
N CYS A 290 11.27 22.65 -7.93
CA CYS A 290 11.86 22.30 -6.64
C CYS A 290 12.54 23.50 -5.97
N ASP A 291 11.94 24.70 -6.08
CA ASP A 291 12.56 25.95 -5.65
C ASP A 291 12.65 26.04 -4.11
N PRO A 292 13.85 26.14 -3.52
CA PRO A 292 14.02 26.24 -2.07
C PRO A 292 13.57 27.59 -1.50
N ASN A 293 13.43 28.62 -2.35
CA ASN A 293 12.88 29.93 -2.00
C ASN A 293 11.40 30.08 -2.42
N GLY A 294 10.82 29.02 -2.96
CA GLY A 294 9.40 28.94 -3.28
C GLY A 294 8.53 28.88 -2.02
N PRO A 295 7.20 28.86 -2.20
CA PRO A 295 6.28 28.68 -1.08
C PRO A 295 6.47 27.29 -0.44
N LEU A 296 6.40 27.22 0.88
CA LEU A 296 6.59 25.96 1.60
C LEU A 296 5.47 24.98 1.26
N LEU A 297 5.85 23.83 0.70
CA LEU A 297 4.99 22.68 0.48
C LEU A 297 5.77 21.41 0.79
N GLY A 298 5.23 20.60 1.70
CA GLY A 298 5.76 19.27 1.99
C GLY A 298 4.68 18.29 2.40
N MET A 299 5.10 17.03 2.53
CA MET A 299 4.22 15.93 2.92
C MET A 299 4.93 15.05 3.94
N PHE A 300 4.19 14.61 4.96
CA PHE A 300 4.60 13.51 5.82
C PHE A 300 4.25 12.19 5.16
N THR A 301 5.24 11.39 4.79
CA THR A 301 5.02 10.13 4.06
C THR A 301 4.93 8.95 5.00
N LYS A 302 5.56 9.00 6.18
CA LYS A 302 5.67 7.88 7.09
C LYS A 302 5.76 8.33 8.55
N ILE A 303 5.31 7.46 9.45
CA ILE A 303 5.62 7.53 10.88
C ILE A 303 6.54 6.35 11.21
N PHE A 304 7.74 6.64 11.70
CA PHE A 304 8.63 5.64 12.28
C PHE A 304 8.40 5.61 13.79
N ILE A 305 8.09 4.44 14.35
CA ILE A 305 7.97 4.26 15.80
C ILE A 305 9.19 3.49 16.25
N ASP A 306 10.06 4.15 17.01
CA ASP A 306 11.30 3.55 17.46
C ASP A 306 11.03 2.28 18.30
N PRO A 307 11.61 1.11 17.96
CA PRO A 307 11.31 -0.14 18.63
C PRO A 307 11.64 -0.15 20.13
N LYS A 308 12.61 0.67 20.58
CA LYS A 308 13.08 0.71 21.97
C LYS A 308 12.31 1.72 22.82
N SER A 309 12.30 2.97 22.40
CA SER A 309 11.69 4.11 23.09
C SER A 309 10.19 4.26 22.83
N LYS A 310 9.64 3.59 21.80
CA LYS A 310 8.23 3.65 21.38
C LYS A 310 7.76 5.06 21.00
N ARG A 311 8.69 5.97 20.76
CA ARG A 311 8.42 7.36 20.38
C ARG A 311 8.27 7.48 18.86
N PRO A 312 7.28 8.23 18.37
CA PRO A 312 7.08 8.43 16.94
C PRO A 312 8.00 9.54 16.41
N THR A 313 8.53 9.31 15.21
CA THR A 313 9.24 10.26 14.37
C THR A 313 8.53 10.33 13.04
N LEU A 314 8.17 11.53 12.60
CA LEU A 314 7.53 11.75 11.31
C LEU A 314 8.61 11.89 10.24
N ILE A 315 8.49 11.14 9.15
CA ILE A 315 9.37 11.22 7.99
C ILE A 315 8.57 11.77 6.82
N GLY A 316 9.17 12.65 6.04
CA GLY A 316 8.50 13.29 4.91
C GLY A 316 9.46 13.84 3.87
N ARG A 317 8.91 14.61 2.93
CA ARG A 317 9.67 15.29 1.87
C ARG A 317 9.25 16.74 1.75
N VAL A 318 10.23 17.63 1.59
CA VAL A 318 9.99 19.02 1.17
C VAL A 318 10.00 19.07 -0.35
N PHE A 319 8.89 19.51 -0.95
CA PHE A 319 8.73 19.65 -2.40
C PHE A 319 9.04 21.08 -2.86
N SER A 320 8.71 22.09 -2.06
CA SER A 320 9.04 23.49 -2.35
C SER A 320 9.26 24.27 -1.06
N GLY A 321 10.04 25.34 -1.15
CA GLY A 321 10.46 26.14 0.00
C GLY A 321 11.54 25.46 0.84
N THR A 322 11.73 25.98 2.05
CA THR A 322 12.70 25.47 3.02
C THR A 322 12.01 25.35 4.37
N LEU A 323 12.00 24.13 4.93
CA LEU A 323 11.47 23.87 6.27
C LEU A 323 12.55 24.16 7.32
N LYS A 324 12.23 24.88 8.39
CA LYS A 324 13.18 25.23 9.44
C LYS A 324 12.70 24.82 10.82
N THR A 325 13.64 24.56 11.71
CA THR A 325 13.34 24.40 13.14
C THR A 325 12.71 25.69 13.67
N GLY A 326 11.60 25.57 14.39
CA GLY A 326 10.83 26.68 14.93
C GLY A 326 9.67 27.16 14.05
N ASP A 327 9.62 26.74 12.78
CA ASP A 327 8.54 27.13 11.86
C ASP A 327 7.17 26.71 12.38
N LEU A 328 6.18 27.57 12.13
CA LEU A 328 4.77 27.25 12.28
C LEU A 328 4.26 26.79 10.91
N ILE A 329 3.75 25.57 10.83
CA ILE A 329 3.19 24.97 9.63
C ILE A 329 1.68 24.76 9.79
N TYR A 330 0.95 24.77 8.68
CA TYR A 330 -0.46 24.44 8.64
C TYR A 330 -0.65 23.07 7.97
N LEU A 331 -1.26 22.13 8.70
CA LEU A 331 -1.64 20.82 8.22
C LEU A 331 -2.98 20.95 7.47
N VAL A 332 -2.95 20.71 6.17
CA VAL A 332 -4.07 21.04 5.27
C VAL A 332 -5.28 20.14 5.50
N ASN A 333 -5.06 18.84 5.69
CA ASN A 333 -6.14 17.86 5.78
C ASN A 333 -6.77 17.92 7.17
N GLN A 334 -5.94 18.07 8.20
CA GLN A 334 -6.39 18.22 9.59
C GLN A 334 -6.88 19.62 9.96
N LYS A 335 -6.59 20.64 9.13
CA LYS A 335 -6.95 22.04 9.38
C LYS A 335 -6.44 22.56 10.71
N LYS A 336 -5.19 22.23 11.05
CA LYS A 336 -4.55 22.64 12.31
C LYS A 336 -3.15 23.18 12.06
N GLU A 337 -2.69 24.05 12.96
CA GLU A 337 -1.31 24.53 12.96
C GLU A 337 -0.44 23.69 13.91
N GLU A 338 0.80 23.44 13.51
CA GLU A 338 1.80 22.74 14.32
C GLU A 338 3.14 23.46 14.24
N ARG A 339 3.91 23.39 15.32
CA ARG A 339 5.25 24.00 15.39
C ARG A 339 6.34 22.94 15.28
N ILE A 340 7.30 23.15 14.39
CA ILE A 340 8.46 22.26 14.23
C ILE A 340 9.42 22.47 15.41
N LYS A 341 9.45 21.52 16.34
CA LYS A 341 10.30 21.59 17.53
C LYS A 341 11.71 21.05 17.29
N ARG A 342 11.83 19.95 16.55
CA ARG A 342 13.09 19.29 16.22
C ARG A 342 13.00 18.76 14.79
N LEU A 343 13.94 19.19 13.96
CA LEU A 343 14.05 18.85 12.54
C LEU A 343 15.41 18.21 12.29
N GLY A 344 15.46 17.24 11.39
CA GLY A 344 16.70 16.59 11.01
C GLY A 344 16.52 15.61 9.86
N LEU A 345 17.51 14.75 9.65
CA LEU A 345 17.44 13.62 8.73
C LEU A 345 17.32 12.32 9.52
N MET A 346 16.52 11.40 9.03
CA MET A 346 16.47 10.04 9.58
C MET A 346 17.70 9.25 9.12
N GLU A 347 18.37 8.59 10.05
CA GLU A 347 19.47 7.66 9.81
C GLU A 347 19.21 6.35 10.58
N ILE A 348 18.56 5.39 9.91
CA ILE A 348 18.13 4.08 10.44
C ILE A 348 17.16 4.20 11.64
N THR A 349 17.68 4.51 12.83
CA THR A 349 16.92 4.73 14.07
C THR A 349 17.12 6.12 14.67
N ASP A 350 18.18 6.83 14.27
CA ASP A 350 18.58 8.10 14.85
C ASP A 350 18.17 9.30 13.97
N ILE A 351 18.18 10.49 14.58
CA ILE A 351 17.93 11.75 13.88
C ILE A 351 19.20 12.58 13.89
N LEU A 352 19.71 12.87 12.69
CA LEU A 352 20.75 13.86 12.47
C LEU A 352 20.12 15.26 12.46
N ASP A 353 20.23 15.99 13.57
CA ASP A 353 19.62 17.32 13.71
C ASP A 353 20.11 18.32 12.65
N CYS A 354 19.19 19.11 12.11
CA CYS A 354 19.42 20.16 11.12
C CYS A 354 18.54 21.39 11.40
N ASP A 355 19.10 22.59 11.21
CA ASP A 355 18.35 23.83 11.43
C ASP A 355 17.35 24.13 10.29
N SER A 356 17.69 23.71 9.07
CA SER A 356 16.86 23.88 7.87
C SER A 356 16.98 22.69 6.93
N ILE A 357 15.94 22.41 6.16
CA ILE A 357 15.94 21.41 5.09
C ILE A 357 15.27 22.02 3.85
N PRO A 358 16.02 22.25 2.76
CA PRO A 358 15.47 22.82 1.54
C PRO A 358 14.70 21.77 0.71
N ALA A 359 13.90 22.26 -0.24
CA ALA A 359 13.22 21.46 -1.24
C ALA A 359 14.12 20.39 -1.90
N GLY A 360 13.52 19.25 -2.22
CA GLY A 360 14.20 18.12 -2.85
C GLY A 360 14.99 17.25 -1.89
N ASN A 361 14.61 17.25 -0.60
CA ASN A 361 15.19 16.37 0.43
C ASN A 361 14.08 15.72 1.27
N LEU A 362 14.39 14.53 1.78
CA LEU A 362 13.66 13.93 2.88
C LEU A 362 14.00 14.64 4.18
N PHE A 363 13.10 14.55 5.16
CA PHE A 363 13.29 15.09 6.50
C PHE A 363 12.69 14.17 7.55
N ALA A 364 13.10 14.38 8.80
CA ALA A 364 12.53 13.81 10.00
C ALA A 364 12.12 14.93 10.98
N VAL A 365 10.92 14.82 11.54
CA VAL A 365 10.39 15.75 12.56
C VAL A 365 9.99 14.96 13.80
N PHE A 366 10.37 15.50 14.96
CA PHE A 366 10.00 14.95 16.26
C PHE A 366 9.19 15.97 17.06
N GLY A 367 8.16 15.49 17.78
CA GLY A 367 7.44 16.27 18.80
C GLY A 367 5.92 16.29 18.68
N PHE A 368 5.36 15.87 17.54
CA PHE A 368 3.94 15.63 17.35
C PHE A 368 3.74 14.44 16.41
N ILE A 369 2.49 13.99 16.26
CA ILE A 369 2.11 12.91 15.35
C ILE A 369 0.98 13.39 14.43
N THR A 370 1.00 12.88 13.19
CA THR A 370 0.00 13.12 12.17
C THR A 370 -0.05 11.89 11.26
N PRO A 371 -1.20 11.53 10.68
CA PRO A 371 -1.29 10.42 9.73
C PRO A 371 -0.33 10.59 8.54
N ALA A 372 0.12 9.47 8.00
CA ALA A 372 0.86 9.45 6.73
C ALA A 372 -0.02 9.99 5.59
N GLY A 373 0.59 10.73 4.67
CA GLY A 373 -0.10 11.43 3.58
C GLY A 373 -0.52 12.87 3.92
N GLU A 374 -0.34 13.32 5.18
CA GLU A 374 -0.67 14.70 5.55
C GLU A 374 0.20 15.71 4.77
N THR A 375 -0.47 16.67 4.13
CA THR A 375 0.18 17.80 3.47
C THR A 375 0.35 18.96 4.44
N PHE A 376 1.52 19.59 4.44
CA PHE A 376 1.75 20.81 5.21
C PHE A 376 2.25 21.95 4.33
N ILE A 377 1.83 23.16 4.70
CA ILE A 377 2.15 24.41 4.01
C ILE A 377 2.45 25.51 5.03
N GLN A 378 2.95 26.66 4.56
CA GLN A 378 3.04 27.84 5.40
C GLN A 378 1.62 28.36 5.74
N PRO A 379 1.31 28.71 7.01
CA PRO A 379 0.01 29.28 7.39
C PRO A 379 -0.40 30.47 6.52
N GLY A 380 -1.69 30.50 6.14
CA GLY A 380 -2.25 31.53 5.26
C GLY A 380 -1.98 31.31 3.77
N SER A 381 -1.20 30.30 3.37
CA SER A 381 -1.02 29.94 1.96
C SER A 381 -2.26 29.23 1.41
N ASN A 382 -2.59 29.49 0.14
CA ASN A 382 -3.68 28.81 -0.57
C ASN A 382 -3.10 27.81 -1.57
N ILE A 383 -2.59 26.69 -1.06
CA ILE A 383 -1.96 25.63 -1.86
C ILE A 383 -2.77 24.34 -1.65
N PRO A 384 -3.29 23.72 -2.73
CA PRO A 384 -4.03 22.46 -2.62
C PRO A 384 -3.21 21.33 -1.99
N PRO A 385 -3.83 20.38 -1.28
CA PRO A 385 -3.13 19.23 -0.73
C PRO A 385 -2.67 18.28 -1.84
N PHE A 386 -1.72 17.41 -1.50
CA PHE A 386 -1.40 16.24 -2.32
C PHE A 386 -2.55 15.23 -2.31
N GLU A 387 -2.58 14.40 -3.35
CA GLU A 387 -3.49 13.26 -3.44
C GLU A 387 -3.20 12.25 -2.32
N GLU A 388 -4.24 11.54 -1.87
CA GLU A 388 -4.10 10.49 -0.87
C GLU A 388 -3.17 9.37 -1.36
N ILE A 389 -2.54 8.67 -0.42
CA ILE A 389 -1.73 7.50 -0.76
C ILE A 389 -2.69 6.33 -0.95
N THR A 390 -2.85 5.89 -2.20
CA THR A 390 -3.69 4.74 -2.54
C THR A 390 -3.01 3.45 -2.09
N TYR A 391 -3.73 2.64 -1.30
CA TYR A 391 -3.28 1.31 -0.91
C TYR A 391 -3.95 0.25 -1.77
N VAL A 392 -3.20 -0.77 -2.16
CA VAL A 392 -3.65 -1.81 -3.10
C VAL A 392 -4.49 -2.90 -2.40
N ALA A 393 -4.54 -2.89 -1.08
CA ALA A 393 -5.20 -3.91 -0.28
C ALA A 393 -6.14 -3.29 0.76
N GLU A 394 -7.32 -3.89 0.90
CA GLU A 394 -8.30 -3.58 1.95
C GLU A 394 -8.11 -4.50 3.16
N PRO A 395 -8.48 -4.07 4.38
CA PRO A 395 -8.50 -4.94 5.55
C PRO A 395 -9.47 -6.12 5.37
N VAL A 396 -8.96 -7.35 5.47
CA VAL A 396 -9.73 -8.59 5.30
C VAL A 396 -9.66 -9.52 6.51
N VAL A 397 -8.82 -9.20 7.50
CA VAL A 397 -8.68 -9.98 8.74
C VAL A 397 -8.84 -9.06 9.94
N SER A 398 -9.58 -9.51 10.95
CA SER A 398 -9.79 -8.77 12.20
C SER A 398 -9.48 -9.60 13.44
N LYS A 399 -9.05 -8.95 14.52
CA LYS A 399 -8.99 -9.50 15.88
C LYS A 399 -9.63 -8.54 16.87
N SER A 400 -10.35 -9.07 17.85
CA SER A 400 -10.73 -8.30 19.04
C SER A 400 -9.54 -8.24 19.99
N ILE A 401 -9.28 -7.04 20.52
CA ILE A 401 -8.29 -6.77 21.56
C ILE A 401 -8.96 -6.07 22.74
N LYS A 402 -8.60 -6.50 23.95
CA LYS A 402 -9.11 -5.93 25.21
C LYS A 402 -7.97 -5.84 26.22
N PRO A 403 -7.83 -4.77 27.01
CA PRO A 403 -6.77 -4.73 28.01
C PRO A 403 -7.03 -5.80 29.09
N ILE A 404 -5.96 -6.34 29.65
CA ILE A 404 -6.05 -7.27 30.80
C ILE A 404 -6.64 -6.52 32.00
N ASP A 405 -6.17 -5.29 32.24
CA ASP A 405 -6.77 -4.37 33.21
C ASP A 405 -7.80 -3.46 32.52
N PRO A 406 -9.09 -3.50 32.91
CA PRO A 406 -10.11 -2.61 32.36
C PRO A 406 -9.80 -1.11 32.47
N GLN A 407 -8.97 -0.68 33.44
CA GLN A 407 -8.59 0.72 33.61
C GLN A 407 -7.69 1.24 32.47
N ASP A 408 -6.98 0.33 31.78
CA ASP A 408 -6.09 0.67 30.67
C ASP A 408 -6.84 0.89 29.34
N LEU A 409 -8.18 0.86 29.31
CA LEU A 409 -8.95 0.95 28.05
C LEU A 409 -8.68 2.25 27.27
N ALA A 410 -8.55 3.39 27.98
CA ALA A 410 -8.23 4.67 27.36
C ALA A 410 -6.80 4.67 26.80
N ARG A 411 -5.83 4.19 27.59
CA ARG A 411 -4.42 4.06 27.18
C ARG A 411 -4.26 3.10 26.00
N LEU A 412 -5.02 2.00 25.97
CA LEU A 412 -5.05 1.09 24.83
C LEU A 412 -5.52 1.82 23.58
N GLY A 413 -6.59 2.61 23.69
CA GLY A 413 -7.08 3.45 22.58
C GLY A 413 -5.99 4.37 22.01
N GLU A 414 -5.23 5.05 22.87
CA GLU A 414 -4.12 5.93 22.46
C GLU A 414 -2.99 5.14 21.77
N VAL A 415 -2.58 4.00 22.33
CA VAL A 415 -1.51 3.16 21.78
C VAL A 415 -1.91 2.59 20.42
N VAL A 416 -3.15 2.11 20.28
CA VAL A 416 -3.61 1.57 19.00
C VAL A 416 -3.75 2.68 17.97
N SER A 417 -4.33 3.82 18.33
CA SER A 417 -4.43 4.98 17.44
C SER A 417 -3.06 5.39 16.89
N LYS A 418 -2.03 5.41 17.73
CA LYS A 418 -0.64 5.68 17.31
C LYS A 418 -0.13 4.69 16.26
N TRP A 419 -0.37 3.38 16.45
CA TRP A 419 0.05 2.35 15.50
C TRP A 419 -0.75 2.40 14.19
N ILE A 420 -2.04 2.70 14.24
CA ILE A 420 -2.88 2.86 13.05
C ILE A 420 -2.48 4.09 12.25
N MET A 421 -2.13 5.22 12.89
CA MET A 421 -1.58 6.38 12.19
C MET A 421 -0.29 6.04 11.43
N ALA A 422 0.54 5.13 11.99
CA ALA A 422 1.77 4.67 11.35
C ALA A 422 1.50 3.69 10.21
N ASP A 423 0.47 2.85 10.33
CA ASP A 423 0.05 1.91 9.30
C ASP A 423 -1.45 2.06 8.94
N PRO A 424 -1.80 3.04 8.08
CA PRO A 424 -3.17 3.29 7.64
C PRO A 424 -3.80 2.17 6.79
N THR A 425 -3.07 1.07 6.51
CA THR A 425 -3.67 -0.12 5.90
C THR A 425 -4.37 -1.02 6.93
N ALA A 426 -4.23 -0.70 8.22
CA ALA A 426 -4.99 -1.29 9.30
C ALA A 426 -6.12 -0.34 9.75
N GLU A 427 -7.23 -0.93 10.19
CA GLU A 427 -8.39 -0.21 10.73
C GLU A 427 -8.60 -0.55 12.21
N PHE A 428 -9.17 0.39 12.94
CA PHE A 428 -9.45 0.23 14.35
C PHE A 428 -10.82 0.80 14.70
N LYS A 429 -11.63 0.00 15.40
CA LYS A 429 -12.97 0.40 15.82
C LYS A 429 -13.23 -0.04 17.26
N PHE A 430 -13.72 0.89 18.08
CA PHE A 430 -14.25 0.54 19.39
C PHE A 430 -15.67 -0.01 19.25
N ASN A 431 -15.93 -1.20 19.79
CA ASN A 431 -17.26 -1.73 19.94
C ASN A 431 -17.81 -1.35 21.31
N GLN A 432 -18.76 -0.41 21.33
CA GLN A 432 -19.38 0.09 22.55
C GLN A 432 -20.18 -0.98 23.31
N GLU A 433 -20.71 -2.00 22.61
CA GLU A 433 -21.52 -3.05 23.21
C GLU A 433 -20.68 -4.10 23.94
N SER A 434 -19.59 -4.56 23.31
CA SER A 434 -18.69 -5.54 23.94
C SER A 434 -17.61 -4.91 24.83
N GLY A 435 -17.37 -3.60 24.70
CA GLY A 435 -16.26 -2.92 25.38
C GLY A 435 -14.90 -3.40 24.89
N GLU A 436 -14.82 -3.81 23.63
CA GLU A 436 -13.61 -4.33 22.98
C GLU A 436 -13.23 -3.47 21.79
N TYR A 437 -11.96 -3.46 21.44
CA TYR A 437 -11.51 -2.89 20.18
C TYR A 437 -11.34 -3.95 19.11
N ILE A 438 -11.82 -3.68 17.91
CA ILE A 438 -11.64 -4.52 16.74
C ILE A 438 -10.50 -3.92 15.92
N LEU A 439 -9.42 -4.67 15.76
CA LEU A 439 -8.26 -4.33 14.94
C LEU A 439 -8.33 -5.14 13.64
N SER A 440 -8.45 -4.47 12.50
CA SER A 440 -8.52 -5.08 11.17
C SER A 440 -7.29 -4.75 10.34
N GLY A 441 -6.86 -5.65 9.47
CA GLY A 441 -5.68 -5.48 8.61
C GLY A 441 -5.76 -6.33 7.35
N ILE A 442 -4.82 -6.10 6.44
CA ILE A 442 -4.81 -6.72 5.11
C ILE A 442 -4.34 -8.17 5.13
N ASP A 443 -3.65 -8.57 6.19
CA ASP A 443 -3.03 -9.89 6.28
C ASP A 443 -2.91 -10.37 7.75
N PRO A 444 -3.06 -11.68 8.04
CA PRO A 444 -2.92 -12.21 9.39
C PRO A 444 -1.59 -11.87 10.09
N LEU A 445 -0.47 -11.88 9.34
CA LEU A 445 0.86 -11.58 9.89
C LEU A 445 0.97 -10.12 10.33
N GLN A 446 0.40 -9.19 9.54
CA GLN A 446 0.33 -7.78 9.90
C GLN A 446 -0.36 -7.60 11.26
N ILE A 447 -1.52 -8.23 11.42
CA ILE A 447 -2.29 -8.14 12.65
C ILE A 447 -1.56 -8.79 13.82
N GLU A 448 -0.89 -9.93 13.61
CA GLU A 448 -0.07 -10.57 14.64
C GLU A 448 1.02 -9.63 15.16
N ILE A 449 1.77 -8.99 14.26
CA ILE A 449 2.86 -8.06 14.61
C ILE A 449 2.30 -6.80 15.30
N LEU A 450 1.24 -6.20 14.77
CA LEU A 450 0.59 -5.04 15.39
C LEU A 450 0.11 -5.38 16.80
N THR A 451 -0.57 -6.53 16.96
CA THR A 451 -1.08 -6.98 18.26
C THR A 451 0.06 -7.17 19.26
N LYS A 452 1.17 -7.79 18.86
CA LYS A 452 2.34 -7.96 19.72
C LYS A 452 2.92 -6.61 20.17
N ARG A 453 3.07 -5.67 19.25
CA ARG A 453 3.59 -4.31 19.53
C ARG A 453 2.68 -3.47 20.42
N ILE A 454 1.37 -3.69 20.31
CA ILE A 454 0.38 -3.10 21.22
C ILE A 454 0.51 -3.77 22.60
N SER A 455 0.60 -5.10 22.64
CA SER A 455 0.75 -5.88 23.87
C SER A 455 2.01 -5.52 24.67
N ASP A 456 3.10 -5.15 23.99
CA ASP A 456 4.34 -4.69 24.63
C ASP A 456 4.17 -3.36 25.39
N GLN A 457 3.16 -2.56 25.05
CA GLN A 457 2.89 -1.24 25.67
C GLN A 457 1.71 -1.26 26.62
N VAL A 458 0.71 -2.11 26.35
CA VAL A 458 -0.47 -2.34 27.19
C VAL A 458 -0.78 -3.84 27.14
N PRO A 459 -0.74 -4.58 28.26
CA PRO A 459 -1.10 -5.99 28.26
C PRO A 459 -2.53 -6.21 27.78
N ILE A 460 -2.72 -7.06 26.76
CA ILE A 460 -4.03 -7.31 26.12
C ILE A 460 -4.35 -8.79 26.01
N ASN A 461 -5.65 -9.10 26.07
CA ASN A 461 -6.23 -10.34 25.58
C ASN A 461 -6.61 -10.18 24.10
N VAL A 462 -6.39 -11.23 23.31
CA VAL A 462 -6.51 -11.19 21.85
C VAL A 462 -7.37 -12.37 21.40
N SER A 463 -8.38 -12.12 20.57
CA SER A 463 -9.18 -13.19 19.96
C SER A 463 -8.43 -13.90 18.82
N PRO A 464 -8.87 -15.11 18.42
CA PRO A 464 -8.47 -15.68 17.13
C PRO A 464 -8.77 -14.72 15.96
N PRO A 465 -8.00 -14.80 14.85
CA PRO A 465 -8.27 -14.00 13.65
C PRO A 465 -9.62 -14.39 13.03
N VAL A 466 -10.33 -13.38 12.57
CA VAL A 466 -11.64 -13.49 11.95
C VAL A 466 -11.57 -12.89 10.55
N ILE A 467 -12.03 -13.62 9.54
CA ILE A 467 -12.14 -13.08 8.18
C ILE A 467 -13.34 -12.15 8.08
N VAL A 468 -13.12 -10.98 7.48
CA VAL A 468 -14.17 -10.01 7.18
C VAL A 468 -14.82 -10.37 5.85
N TYR A 469 -16.12 -10.61 5.87
CA TYR A 469 -16.89 -10.91 4.67
C TYR A 469 -17.52 -9.62 4.13
N ARG A 470 -18.16 -9.70 2.96
CA ARG A 470 -18.97 -8.61 2.42
C ARG A 470 -20.39 -9.08 2.14
N GLU A 471 -21.35 -8.18 2.23
CA GLU A 471 -22.72 -8.43 1.77
C GLU A 471 -22.97 -7.68 0.46
N LYS A 472 -23.67 -8.31 -0.48
CA LYS A 472 -24.03 -7.66 -1.75
C LYS A 472 -25.35 -8.22 -2.25
N ALA A 473 -26.24 -7.33 -2.71
CA ALA A 473 -27.48 -7.70 -3.40
C ALA A 473 -27.15 -8.33 -4.75
N THR A 474 -27.88 -9.36 -5.16
CA THR A 474 -27.66 -10.02 -6.45
C THR A 474 -28.54 -9.44 -7.56
N LYS A 475 -29.64 -8.79 -7.20
CA LYS A 475 -30.57 -8.13 -8.12
C LYS A 475 -31.21 -6.91 -7.48
N GLN A 476 -31.96 -6.16 -8.29
CA GLN A 476 -32.77 -5.06 -7.79
C GLN A 476 -33.81 -5.57 -6.77
N GLY A 477 -33.80 -4.96 -5.59
CA GLY A 477 -34.81 -5.15 -4.57
C GLY A 477 -36.12 -4.46 -4.90
N VAL A 478 -37.16 -4.82 -4.17
CA VAL A 478 -38.46 -4.15 -4.29
C VAL A 478 -38.30 -2.65 -3.98
N GLU A 479 -38.95 -1.82 -4.80
CA GLU A 479 -39.10 -0.41 -4.51
C GLU A 479 -40.16 -0.25 -3.42
N ILE A 480 -39.72 0.11 -2.21
CA ILE A 480 -40.55 0.09 -1.02
C ILE A 480 -40.82 1.51 -0.53
N HIS A 481 -42.07 1.75 -0.15
CA HIS A 481 -42.51 2.99 0.48
C HIS A 481 -42.57 2.80 1.99
N THR A 482 -41.83 3.60 2.74
CA THR A 482 -41.78 3.57 4.20
C THR A 482 -42.14 4.92 4.80
N LYS A 483 -42.57 4.92 6.06
CA LYS A 483 -42.96 6.10 6.84
C LYS A 483 -42.14 6.24 8.11
N SER A 484 -41.95 7.48 8.57
CA SER A 484 -41.36 7.78 9.89
C SER A 484 -42.23 7.21 11.03
N PRO A 485 -41.68 6.99 12.24
CA PRO A 485 -42.43 6.63 13.44
C PRO A 485 -43.69 7.49 13.65
N ASN A 486 -43.57 8.81 13.49
CA ASN A 486 -44.70 9.75 13.59
C ASN A 486 -45.64 9.76 12.37
N GLY A 487 -45.31 9.05 11.29
CA GLY A 487 -46.11 8.95 10.06
C GLY A 487 -46.11 10.17 9.15
N HIS A 488 -45.45 11.27 9.53
CA HIS A 488 -45.45 12.54 8.80
C HIS A 488 -44.48 12.58 7.63
N ASN A 489 -43.39 11.82 7.68
CA ASN A 489 -42.40 11.74 6.63
C ASN A 489 -42.46 10.38 5.97
N ARG A 490 -42.10 10.34 4.69
CA ARG A 490 -42.08 9.12 3.91
C ARG A 490 -40.92 9.11 2.95
N VAL A 491 -40.43 7.92 2.63
CA VAL A 491 -39.41 7.72 1.60
C VAL A 491 -39.75 6.48 0.78
N LYS A 492 -39.57 6.59 -0.52
CA LYS A 492 -39.66 5.49 -1.47
C LYS A 492 -38.29 5.30 -2.11
N LEU A 493 -37.72 4.10 -1.95
CA LEU A 493 -36.41 3.78 -2.51
C LEU A 493 -36.30 2.31 -2.86
N TYR A 494 -35.30 2.00 -3.68
CA TYR A 494 -34.85 0.64 -3.92
C TYR A 494 -33.32 0.57 -3.89
N VAL A 495 -32.80 -0.65 -3.74
CA VAL A 495 -31.39 -0.96 -3.89
C VAL A 495 -31.19 -1.91 -5.06
N GLU A 496 -30.10 -1.74 -5.80
CA GLU A 496 -29.70 -2.65 -6.87
C GLU A 496 -28.17 -2.77 -6.94
N PRO A 497 -27.62 -3.83 -7.56
CA PRO A 497 -26.19 -3.93 -7.80
C PRO A 497 -25.68 -2.76 -8.64
N LEU A 498 -24.56 -2.18 -8.24
CA LEU A 498 -23.83 -1.20 -9.05
C LEU A 498 -23.11 -1.91 -10.20
N ASP A 499 -23.03 -1.27 -11.37
CA ASP A 499 -22.33 -1.85 -12.52
C ASP A 499 -20.82 -1.96 -12.26
N GLU A 500 -20.20 -3.00 -12.83
CA GLU A 500 -18.80 -3.35 -12.55
C GLU A 500 -17.83 -2.25 -13.02
N THR A 501 -18.13 -1.61 -14.15
CA THR A 501 -17.30 -0.52 -14.70
C THR A 501 -17.25 0.66 -13.72
N THR A 502 -18.38 1.06 -13.15
CA THR A 502 -18.45 2.12 -12.14
C THR A 502 -17.72 1.73 -10.87
N VAL A 503 -17.87 0.48 -10.40
CA VAL A 503 -17.12 -0.03 -9.24
C VAL A 503 -15.61 0.09 -9.47
N GLU A 504 -15.11 -0.29 -10.65
CA GLU A 504 -13.69 -0.19 -10.99
C GLU A 504 -13.20 1.27 -11.08
N LEU A 505 -14.03 2.18 -11.61
CA LEU A 505 -13.70 3.61 -11.63
C LEU A 505 -13.59 4.18 -10.22
N ILE A 506 -14.47 3.77 -9.29
CA ILE A 506 -14.40 4.18 -7.88
C ILE A 506 -13.13 3.63 -7.23
N LYS A 507 -12.84 2.33 -7.39
CA LYS A 507 -11.63 1.70 -6.81
C LYS A 507 -10.32 2.32 -7.30
N LYS A 508 -10.28 2.76 -8.56
CA LYS A 508 -9.11 3.44 -9.14
C LYS A 508 -9.00 4.91 -8.72
N GLY A 509 -9.97 5.44 -7.97
CA GLY A 509 -10.05 6.86 -7.60
C GLY A 509 -10.41 7.78 -8.76
N GLU A 510 -10.82 7.23 -9.92
CA GLU A 510 -11.24 8.03 -11.08
C GLU A 510 -12.62 8.66 -10.86
N VAL A 511 -13.45 8.05 -10.01
CA VAL A 511 -14.75 8.58 -9.57
C VAL A 511 -14.75 8.68 -8.05
N SER A 512 -14.90 9.90 -7.53
CA SER A 512 -15.04 10.15 -6.09
C SER A 512 -16.08 11.22 -5.78
N ILE A 513 -16.55 11.27 -4.53
CA ILE A 513 -17.52 12.28 -4.11
C ILE A 513 -16.91 13.68 -4.02
N ASP A 514 -15.61 13.77 -3.73
CA ASP A 514 -14.87 15.04 -3.57
C ASP A 514 -14.57 15.74 -4.90
N GLN A 515 -14.71 15.03 -6.02
CA GLN A 515 -14.59 15.60 -7.35
C GLN A 515 -15.73 16.58 -7.67
N ASP A 516 -15.42 17.55 -8.53
CA ASP A 516 -16.45 18.39 -9.15
C ASP A 516 -17.52 17.53 -9.83
N ALA A 517 -18.78 17.88 -9.60
CA ALA A 517 -19.92 17.07 -10.04
C ALA A 517 -20.02 16.95 -11.56
N LYS A 518 -19.55 17.96 -12.32
CA LYS A 518 -19.53 17.93 -13.78
C LYS A 518 -18.44 16.99 -14.26
N VAL A 519 -17.23 17.09 -13.73
CA VAL A 519 -16.09 16.22 -14.08
C VAL A 519 -16.42 14.75 -13.80
N ARG A 520 -16.86 14.44 -12.58
CA ARG A 520 -17.34 13.10 -12.22
C ARG A 520 -18.39 12.61 -13.21
N GLY A 521 -19.27 13.52 -13.60
CA GLY A 521 -20.36 13.19 -14.50
C GLY A 521 -19.98 12.96 -15.95
N ASP A 522 -18.97 13.65 -16.44
CA ASP A 522 -18.39 13.41 -17.76
C ASP A 522 -17.76 12.00 -17.80
N ILE A 523 -16.98 11.66 -16.77
CA ILE A 523 -16.34 10.34 -16.62
C ILE A 523 -17.38 9.20 -16.61
N LEU A 524 -18.42 9.31 -15.77
CA LEU A 524 -19.46 8.27 -15.66
C LEU A 524 -20.25 8.10 -16.96
N ARG A 525 -20.47 9.17 -17.72
CA ARG A 525 -21.13 9.09 -19.04
C ARG A 525 -20.24 8.43 -20.08
N GLU A 526 -18.99 8.86 -20.16
CA GLU A 526 -18.06 8.41 -21.20
C GLU A 526 -17.59 6.98 -20.97
N LYS A 527 -17.27 6.62 -19.71
CA LYS A 527 -16.65 5.34 -19.37
C LYS A 527 -17.62 4.29 -18.87
N ALA A 528 -18.69 4.68 -18.18
CA ALA A 528 -19.66 3.76 -17.58
C ALA A 528 -21.07 3.86 -18.18
N ASN A 529 -21.27 4.67 -19.23
CA ASN A 529 -22.54 4.82 -19.95
C ASN A 529 -23.74 5.22 -19.07
N TRP A 530 -23.50 6.06 -18.05
CA TRP A 530 -24.57 6.54 -17.18
C TRP A 530 -25.48 7.58 -17.85
N ASP A 531 -26.75 7.64 -17.42
CA ASP A 531 -27.69 8.67 -17.84
C ASP A 531 -27.29 10.06 -17.28
N ALA A 532 -27.23 11.06 -18.16
CA ALA A 532 -26.81 12.42 -17.82
C ALA A 532 -27.66 13.10 -16.73
N LYS A 533 -28.92 12.70 -16.57
CA LYS A 533 -29.83 13.19 -15.54
C LYS A 533 -29.53 12.54 -14.18
N LEU A 534 -29.20 11.25 -14.15
CA LEU A 534 -28.89 10.53 -12.91
C LEU A 534 -27.55 10.95 -12.32
N VAL A 535 -26.58 11.23 -13.17
CA VAL A 535 -25.23 11.64 -12.76
C VAL A 535 -25.21 12.90 -11.89
N ARG A 536 -26.08 13.88 -12.19
CA ARG A 536 -26.20 15.12 -11.41
C ARG A 536 -26.90 14.93 -10.06
N LYS A 537 -27.50 13.76 -9.85
CA LYS A 537 -28.34 13.41 -8.71
C LYS A 537 -27.62 12.51 -7.70
N ILE A 538 -26.32 12.27 -7.88
CA ILE A 538 -25.49 11.54 -6.93
C ILE A 538 -25.35 12.38 -5.66
N TRP A 539 -25.85 11.85 -4.55
CA TRP A 539 -25.76 12.50 -3.24
C TRP A 539 -24.52 12.10 -2.48
N ASP A 540 -24.09 10.83 -2.59
CA ASP A 540 -22.95 10.31 -1.85
C ASP A 540 -22.30 9.12 -2.58
N ILE A 541 -20.99 8.95 -2.37
CA ILE A 541 -20.23 7.76 -2.73
C ILE A 541 -19.47 7.33 -1.47
N TYR A 542 -19.70 6.11 -1.03
CA TYR A 542 -19.09 5.59 0.20
C TYR A 542 -18.67 4.13 0.02
N GLY A 543 -17.36 3.89 0.14
CA GLY A 543 -16.75 2.65 -0.35
C GLY A 543 -17.05 2.47 -1.85
N THR A 544 -17.49 1.28 -2.25
CA THR A 544 -17.92 0.99 -3.62
C THR A 544 -19.44 1.16 -3.86
N ASN A 545 -20.10 1.98 -3.03
CA ASN A 545 -21.55 2.14 -3.03
C ASN A 545 -21.95 3.59 -3.35
N MET A 546 -23.11 3.77 -3.99
CA MET A 546 -23.63 5.08 -4.40
C MET A 546 -25.06 5.30 -3.92
N PHE A 547 -25.35 6.54 -3.51
CA PHE A 547 -26.71 7.00 -3.21
C PHE A 547 -27.15 8.05 -4.22
N ILE A 548 -28.33 7.85 -4.82
CA ILE A 548 -28.90 8.69 -5.86
C ILE A 548 -30.27 9.21 -5.43
N ASP A 549 -30.46 10.52 -5.52
CA ASP A 549 -31.76 11.16 -5.36
C ASP A 549 -32.44 11.35 -6.71
N ASN A 550 -33.27 10.38 -7.08
CA ASN A 550 -34.10 10.47 -8.27
C ASN A 550 -35.48 11.11 -8.03
N THR A 551 -35.68 11.82 -6.92
CA THR A 551 -36.95 12.51 -6.67
C THR A 551 -37.12 13.74 -7.59
N SER A 552 -38.35 14.27 -7.66
CA SER A 552 -38.69 15.47 -8.42
C SER A 552 -39.69 16.34 -7.64
N GLY A 553 -39.34 17.60 -7.40
CA GLY A 553 -40.26 18.57 -6.77
C GLY A 553 -40.50 18.38 -5.27
N VAL A 554 -39.69 17.57 -4.57
CA VAL A 554 -39.84 17.36 -3.12
C VAL A 554 -39.34 18.58 -2.35
N GLN A 555 -40.26 19.31 -1.74
CA GLN A 555 -39.92 20.46 -0.89
C GLN A 555 -39.21 20.00 0.38
N ARG A 556 -38.23 20.80 0.84
CA ARG A 556 -37.50 20.62 2.12
C ARG A 556 -36.63 19.36 2.21
N LEU A 557 -36.43 18.63 1.11
CA LEU A 557 -35.63 17.40 1.09
C LEU A 557 -34.18 17.63 1.59
N GLU A 558 -33.57 18.76 1.21
CA GLU A 558 -32.22 19.14 1.64
C GLU A 558 -32.05 19.20 3.18
N ARG A 559 -33.13 19.46 3.94
CA ARG A 559 -33.07 19.50 5.42
C ARG A 559 -32.76 18.14 6.03
N ILE A 560 -33.15 17.05 5.37
CA ILE A 560 -32.99 15.69 5.89
C ILE A 560 -31.91 14.90 5.16
N LYS A 561 -31.27 15.51 4.15
CA LYS A 561 -30.22 14.88 3.33
C LYS A 561 -29.09 14.32 4.17
N SER A 562 -28.54 15.09 5.10
CA SER A 562 -27.45 14.65 5.97
C SER A 562 -27.83 13.44 6.82
N TYR A 563 -29.09 13.37 7.29
CA TYR A 563 -29.61 12.22 8.05
C TYR A 563 -29.76 10.98 7.16
N ILE A 564 -30.30 11.13 5.94
CA ILE A 564 -30.41 10.04 4.98
C ILE A 564 -29.03 9.48 4.62
N VAL A 565 -28.08 10.37 4.32
CA VAL A 565 -26.70 9.99 3.99
C VAL A 565 -26.02 9.28 5.16
N SER A 566 -26.19 9.77 6.40
CA SER A 566 -25.66 9.10 7.60
C SER A 566 -26.21 7.67 7.73
N VAL A 567 -27.53 7.49 7.57
CA VAL A 567 -28.17 6.17 7.69
C VAL A 567 -27.76 5.24 6.55
N PHE A 568 -27.57 5.77 5.34
CA PHE A 568 -26.99 5.03 4.23
C PHE A 568 -25.59 4.53 4.56
N ARG A 569 -24.68 5.39 5.03
CA ARG A 569 -23.32 4.99 5.41
C ARG A 569 -23.32 3.96 6.55
N ASP A 570 -24.19 4.10 7.54
CA ASP A 570 -24.36 3.12 8.63
C ASP A 570 -24.81 1.76 8.10
N PHE A 571 -25.76 1.73 7.15
CA PHE A 571 -26.19 0.51 6.48
C PHE A 571 -25.05 -0.12 5.68
N ILE A 572 -24.26 0.69 4.96
CA ILE A 572 -23.10 0.19 4.21
C ILE A 572 -22.03 -0.39 5.15
N ASN A 573 -21.80 0.19 6.32
CA ASN A 573 -20.85 -0.33 7.31
C ASN A 573 -21.32 -1.66 7.96
N GLY A 574 -22.62 -1.96 7.91
CA GLY A 574 -23.19 -3.15 8.55
C GLY A 574 -24.50 -3.58 7.92
N GLY A 575 -24.39 -4.46 6.93
CA GLY A 575 -25.50 -5.00 6.15
C GLY A 575 -26.55 -5.77 6.96
N THR A 576 -27.56 -6.25 6.25
CA THR A 576 -28.73 -6.87 6.89
C THR A 576 -28.47 -8.29 7.36
N LEU A 577 -27.73 -9.09 6.59
CA LEU A 577 -27.57 -10.53 6.81
C LEU A 577 -26.80 -10.82 8.11
N ALA A 578 -25.60 -10.27 8.23
CA ALA A 578 -24.64 -10.61 9.27
C ALA A 578 -23.92 -9.38 9.84
N LYS A 579 -24.39 -8.17 9.51
CA LYS A 579 -23.72 -6.91 9.86
C LYS A 579 -22.30 -6.85 9.33
N GLU A 580 -22.06 -7.46 8.17
CA GLU A 580 -20.80 -7.34 7.44
C GLU A 580 -20.89 -6.15 6.48
N PRO A 581 -19.77 -5.49 6.13
CA PRO A 581 -19.82 -4.33 5.24
C PRO A 581 -20.41 -4.67 3.88
N VAL A 582 -21.22 -3.75 3.36
CA VAL A 582 -21.92 -3.89 2.09
C VAL A 582 -21.07 -3.32 0.97
N MET A 583 -21.07 -3.98 -0.18
CA MET A 583 -20.30 -3.54 -1.35
C MET A 583 -21.14 -3.49 -2.62
N ASN A 584 -20.71 -2.65 -3.56
CA ASN A 584 -21.17 -2.59 -4.94
C ASN A 584 -22.70 -2.40 -5.06
N LEU A 585 -23.27 -1.49 -4.26
CA LEU A 585 -24.68 -1.14 -4.33
C LEU A 585 -24.93 0.25 -4.91
N LYS A 586 -26.02 0.36 -5.65
CA LYS A 586 -26.67 1.60 -6.06
C LYS A 586 -28.01 1.72 -5.34
N VAL A 587 -28.14 2.75 -4.51
CA VAL A 587 -29.40 3.08 -3.84
C VAL A 587 -30.06 4.22 -4.58
N VAL A 588 -31.33 4.05 -4.95
CA VAL A 588 -32.10 5.05 -5.69
C VAL A 588 -33.35 5.41 -4.91
N MET A 589 -33.41 6.66 -4.45
CA MET A 589 -34.60 7.25 -3.86
C MET A 589 -35.46 7.87 -4.96
N THR A 590 -36.70 7.44 -5.09
CA THR A 590 -37.60 7.81 -6.18
C THR A 590 -38.68 8.79 -5.75
N ASP A 591 -39.06 8.75 -4.47
CA ASP A 591 -40.03 9.68 -3.89
C ASP A 591 -39.73 9.94 -2.41
N ALA A 592 -40.14 11.09 -1.91
CA ALA A 592 -40.06 11.44 -0.50
C ALA A 592 -41.13 12.47 -0.12
N THR A 593 -41.62 12.38 1.12
CA THR A 593 -42.50 13.38 1.73
C THR A 593 -41.82 13.88 3.00
N VAL A 594 -41.63 15.20 3.09
CA VAL A 594 -41.00 15.85 4.25
C VAL A 594 -41.97 16.82 4.90
N HIS A 595 -42.19 16.62 6.20
CA HIS A 595 -43.08 17.46 7.00
C HIS A 595 -42.62 18.93 7.02
N VAL A 596 -43.58 19.84 7.15
CA VAL A 596 -43.32 21.29 7.12
C VAL A 596 -42.50 21.73 8.34
N ASP A 597 -42.88 21.23 9.51
CA ASP A 597 -42.33 21.60 10.81
C ASP A 597 -41.03 20.81 11.12
N PRO A 598 -39.90 21.48 11.41
CA PRO A 598 -38.65 20.89 11.87
C PRO A 598 -38.73 19.94 13.06
N ALA A 599 -39.68 20.15 13.98
CA ALA A 599 -39.85 19.26 15.13
C ALA A 599 -40.16 17.81 14.71
N HIS A 600 -40.77 17.63 13.53
CA HIS A 600 -41.15 16.32 12.99
C HIS A 600 -40.13 15.71 12.02
N THR A 601 -38.98 16.37 11.78
CA THR A 601 -37.98 15.92 10.80
C THR A 601 -36.61 15.60 11.43
N GLY A 602 -36.56 15.37 12.74
CA GLY A 602 -35.32 15.02 13.44
C GLY A 602 -34.74 13.67 13.02
N TYR A 603 -33.46 13.43 13.33
CA TYR A 603 -32.74 12.21 12.94
C TYR A 603 -33.49 10.92 13.30
N HIS A 604 -34.03 10.82 14.52
CA HIS A 604 -34.77 9.64 14.99
C HIS A 604 -36.02 9.33 14.15
N GLU A 605 -36.65 10.33 13.54
CA GLU A 605 -37.82 10.14 12.66
C GLU A 605 -37.41 9.63 11.28
N ILE A 606 -36.28 10.13 10.76
CA ILE A 606 -35.78 9.81 9.42
C ILE A 606 -35.05 8.47 9.41
N ALA A 607 -34.25 8.18 10.44
CA ALA A 607 -33.41 7.00 10.49
C ALA A 607 -34.20 5.70 10.41
N GLY A 608 -35.31 5.61 11.17
CA GLY A 608 -36.16 4.41 11.18
C GLY A 608 -36.75 4.07 9.82
N MET A 609 -37.30 5.06 9.10
CA MET A 609 -37.93 4.84 7.79
C MET A 609 -36.89 4.50 6.72
N VAL A 610 -35.79 5.25 6.64
CA VAL A 610 -34.73 5.05 5.64
C VAL A 610 -34.04 3.70 5.86
N SER A 611 -33.66 3.39 7.10
CA SER A 611 -33.06 2.10 7.44
C SER A 611 -33.99 0.95 7.07
N SER A 612 -35.29 1.08 7.35
CA SER A 612 -36.29 0.07 6.97
C SER A 612 -36.36 -0.13 5.46
N ALA A 613 -36.42 0.95 4.70
CA ALA A 613 -36.49 0.86 3.25
C ALA A 613 -35.25 0.19 2.64
N LEU A 614 -34.06 0.56 3.14
CA LEU A 614 -32.79 -0.05 2.74
C LEU A 614 -32.77 -1.55 3.03
N ASN A 615 -33.08 -1.96 4.27
CA ASN A 615 -33.03 -3.37 4.67
C ASN A 615 -34.08 -4.21 3.94
N ILE A 616 -35.32 -3.72 3.76
CA ILE A 616 -36.37 -4.45 3.04
C ILE A 616 -35.97 -4.64 1.59
N SER A 617 -35.60 -3.56 0.90
CA SER A 617 -35.20 -3.63 -0.50
C SER A 617 -33.99 -4.55 -0.65
N PHE A 618 -32.98 -4.43 0.23
CA PHE A 618 -31.80 -5.28 0.21
C PHE A 618 -32.11 -6.76 0.35
N LEU A 619 -32.96 -7.17 1.32
CA LEU A 619 -33.35 -8.57 1.48
C LEU A 619 -34.12 -9.12 0.27
N THR A 620 -35.00 -8.31 -0.33
CA THR A 620 -35.71 -8.71 -1.56
C THR A 620 -34.82 -8.74 -2.79
N GLY A 621 -33.67 -8.03 -2.75
CA GLY A 621 -32.60 -8.10 -3.74
C GLY A 621 -31.73 -9.36 -3.62
N GLU A 622 -32.16 -10.35 -2.83
CA GLU A 622 -31.49 -11.64 -2.60
C GLU A 622 -30.00 -11.49 -2.32
N PRO A 623 -29.64 -10.84 -1.20
CA PRO A 623 -28.26 -10.57 -0.90
C PRO A 623 -27.54 -11.85 -0.50
N LYS A 624 -26.26 -11.93 -0.84
CA LYS A 624 -25.38 -13.05 -0.51
C LYS A 624 -24.16 -12.55 0.26
N LEU A 625 -23.56 -13.48 1.00
CA LEU A 625 -22.27 -13.28 1.61
C LEU A 625 -21.16 -13.54 0.59
N TYR A 626 -20.15 -12.69 0.60
CA TYR A 626 -18.98 -12.75 -0.27
C TYR A 626 -17.73 -12.88 0.60
N GLU A 627 -16.82 -13.78 0.19
CA GLU A 627 -15.56 -14.04 0.88
C GLU A 627 -14.37 -13.41 0.13
N PRO A 628 -13.35 -12.91 0.85
CA PRO A 628 -12.15 -12.37 0.24
C PRO A 628 -11.28 -13.49 -0.36
N VAL A 629 -10.72 -13.25 -1.55
CA VAL A 629 -9.93 -14.21 -2.32
C VAL A 629 -8.53 -13.68 -2.58
N LEU A 630 -7.55 -14.56 -2.39
CA LEU A 630 -6.14 -14.33 -2.69
C LEU A 630 -5.76 -15.09 -3.95
N LYS A 631 -5.02 -14.45 -4.85
CA LYS A 631 -4.23 -15.12 -5.89
C LYS A 631 -2.94 -15.60 -5.26
N VAL A 632 -2.70 -16.90 -5.28
CA VAL A 632 -1.42 -17.49 -4.92
C VAL A 632 -0.65 -17.82 -6.19
N ASN A 633 0.62 -17.41 -6.24
CA ASN A 633 1.55 -17.86 -7.28
C ASN A 633 2.59 -18.73 -6.60
N ILE A 634 2.72 -19.97 -7.05
CA ILE A 634 3.59 -20.99 -6.43
C ILE A 634 4.56 -21.45 -7.50
N LYS A 635 5.85 -21.20 -7.30
CA LYS A 635 6.93 -21.74 -8.11
C LYS A 635 7.52 -22.95 -7.41
N THR A 636 7.49 -24.10 -8.06
CA THR A 636 7.91 -25.37 -7.46
C THR A 636 8.74 -26.21 -8.45
N PRO A 637 9.65 -27.09 -8.00
CA PRO A 637 10.40 -27.99 -8.90
C PRO A 637 9.48 -28.93 -9.68
N LEU A 638 9.92 -29.37 -10.87
CA LEU A 638 9.23 -30.41 -11.63
C LEU A 638 8.99 -31.68 -10.80
N GLY A 639 7.81 -32.28 -10.98
CA GLY A 639 7.38 -33.50 -10.29
C GLY A 639 6.73 -33.26 -8.93
N THR A 640 6.62 -32.01 -8.47
CA THR A 640 5.97 -31.66 -7.19
C THR A 640 4.62 -30.95 -7.37
N GLU A 641 4.28 -30.57 -8.60
CA GLU A 641 3.04 -29.87 -8.95
C GLU A 641 1.79 -30.61 -8.48
N GLY A 642 1.76 -31.94 -8.57
CA GLY A 642 0.62 -32.75 -8.14
C GLY A 642 0.32 -32.62 -6.64
N GLU A 643 1.36 -32.52 -5.80
CA GLU A 643 1.18 -32.34 -4.36
C GLU A 643 0.71 -30.92 -4.03
N ILE A 644 1.24 -29.91 -4.72
CA ILE A 644 0.76 -28.53 -4.58
C ILE A 644 -0.71 -28.41 -4.97
N ILE A 645 -1.13 -28.99 -6.10
CA ILE A 645 -2.53 -28.98 -6.54
C ILE A 645 -3.44 -29.66 -5.50
N LYS A 646 -3.00 -30.76 -4.89
CA LYS A 646 -3.77 -31.42 -3.82
C LYS A 646 -3.98 -30.51 -2.62
N VAL A 647 -2.94 -29.77 -2.19
CA VAL A 647 -3.07 -28.78 -1.11
C VAL A 647 -4.04 -27.67 -1.54
N ILE A 648 -3.86 -27.06 -2.72
CA ILE A 648 -4.76 -26.02 -3.24
C ILE A 648 -6.23 -26.49 -3.20
N ASN A 649 -6.51 -27.68 -3.74
CA ASN A 649 -7.88 -28.21 -3.81
C ASN A 649 -8.48 -28.50 -2.43
N ARG A 650 -7.67 -28.97 -1.45
CA ARG A 650 -8.11 -29.19 -0.07
C ARG A 650 -8.60 -27.88 0.57
N HIS A 651 -7.97 -26.77 0.23
CA HIS A 651 -8.25 -25.43 0.72
C HIS A 651 -9.22 -24.63 -0.19
N ARG A 652 -10.11 -25.33 -0.92
CA ARG A 652 -11.09 -24.75 -1.87
C ARG A 652 -10.48 -23.84 -2.94
N GLY A 653 -9.18 -23.99 -3.21
CA GLY A 653 -8.48 -23.22 -4.21
C GLY A 653 -8.78 -23.73 -5.62
N GLN A 654 -8.68 -22.83 -6.59
CA GLN A 654 -8.88 -23.13 -8.02
C GLN A 654 -7.63 -22.74 -8.79
N VAL A 655 -6.99 -23.73 -9.43
CA VAL A 655 -5.86 -23.48 -10.32
C VAL A 655 -6.36 -22.80 -11.59
N SER A 656 -5.81 -21.62 -11.86
CA SER A 656 -6.17 -20.78 -13.01
C SER A 656 -5.18 -20.97 -14.16
N ASN A 657 -3.90 -21.11 -13.86
CA ASN A 657 -2.85 -21.28 -14.85
C ASN A 657 -1.73 -22.16 -14.28
N MET A 658 -1.07 -22.90 -15.17
CA MET A 658 0.12 -23.68 -14.87
C MET A 658 1.07 -23.55 -16.05
N GLU A 659 2.25 -22.99 -15.78
CA GLU A 659 3.28 -22.80 -16.79
C GLU A 659 4.56 -23.54 -16.37
N THR A 660 5.16 -24.27 -17.29
CA THR A 660 6.43 -24.93 -17.07
C THR A 660 7.56 -24.07 -17.62
N GLU A 661 8.49 -23.69 -16.74
CA GLU A 661 9.71 -22.93 -17.05
C GLU A 661 10.95 -23.80 -16.78
N GLU A 662 11.54 -24.35 -17.84
CA GLU A 662 12.74 -25.21 -17.82
C GLU A 662 12.66 -26.32 -16.76
N ASP A 663 13.17 -26.06 -15.54
CA ASP A 663 13.27 -27.01 -14.42
C ASP A 663 12.23 -26.77 -13.31
N THR A 664 11.29 -25.85 -13.51
CA THR A 664 10.28 -25.46 -12.51
C THR A 664 8.89 -25.31 -13.12
N THR A 665 7.87 -25.47 -12.30
CA THR A 665 6.47 -25.19 -12.65
C THR A 665 5.98 -24.01 -11.82
N VAL A 666 5.37 -23.03 -12.48
CA VAL A 666 4.67 -21.91 -11.86
C VAL A 666 3.17 -22.18 -11.90
N ILE A 667 2.56 -22.31 -10.74
CA ILE A 667 1.13 -22.58 -10.54
C ILE A 667 0.49 -21.30 -10.02
N THR A 668 -0.49 -20.78 -10.76
CA THR A 668 -1.32 -19.65 -10.34
C THR A 668 -2.68 -20.16 -9.93
N ALA A 669 -3.11 -19.89 -8.70
CA ALA A 669 -4.41 -20.30 -8.19
C ALA A 669 -5.11 -19.18 -7.42
N LEU A 670 -6.43 -19.25 -7.33
CA LEU A 670 -7.27 -18.42 -6.46
C LEU A 670 -7.66 -19.23 -5.23
N ILE A 671 -7.45 -18.69 -4.03
CA ILE A 671 -7.74 -19.37 -2.76
C ILE A 671 -8.52 -18.41 -1.84
N PRO A 672 -9.61 -18.84 -1.20
CA PRO A 672 -10.29 -18.04 -0.19
C PRO A 672 -9.37 -17.73 1.00
N THR A 673 -9.37 -16.48 1.47
CA THR A 673 -8.47 -16.03 2.57
C THR A 673 -8.70 -16.82 3.87
N ALA A 674 -9.92 -17.31 4.10
CA ALA A 674 -10.22 -18.15 5.26
C ALA A 674 -9.45 -19.47 5.27
N GLU A 675 -9.06 -19.95 4.09
CA GLU A 675 -8.37 -21.23 3.91
C GLU A 675 -6.84 -21.08 3.90
N THR A 676 -6.31 -19.85 3.91
CA THR A 676 -4.85 -19.62 3.88
C THR A 676 -4.20 -19.66 5.25
N LEU A 677 -4.98 -19.78 6.33
CA LEU A 677 -4.44 -19.94 7.68
C LEU A 677 -3.68 -21.28 7.77
N GLY A 678 -2.35 -21.20 7.88
CA GLY A 678 -1.47 -22.37 7.98
C GLY A 678 -1.10 -23.06 6.66
N ILE A 679 -1.68 -22.65 5.53
CA ILE A 679 -1.44 -23.30 4.22
C ILE A 679 0.04 -23.23 3.76
N ALA A 680 0.76 -22.20 4.22
CA ALA A 680 2.17 -21.99 3.94
C ALA A 680 3.05 -23.20 4.32
N ASP A 681 2.78 -23.79 5.49
CA ASP A 681 3.54 -24.94 5.98
C ASP A 681 3.19 -26.22 5.21
N GLU A 682 1.94 -26.35 4.73
CA GLU A 682 1.54 -27.44 3.85
C GLU A 682 2.27 -27.38 2.50
N PHE A 683 2.37 -26.19 1.89
CA PHE A 683 3.14 -26.04 0.64
C PHE A 683 4.62 -26.36 0.81
N ARG A 684 5.23 -25.92 1.93
CA ARG A 684 6.63 -26.26 2.23
C ARG A 684 6.78 -27.76 2.45
N SER A 685 5.90 -28.38 3.25
CA SER A 685 5.96 -29.82 3.51
C SER A 685 5.78 -30.65 2.24
N ALA A 686 4.86 -30.24 1.35
CA ALA A 686 4.57 -30.94 0.09
C ALA A 686 5.76 -30.94 -0.89
N THR A 687 6.71 -30.02 -0.71
CA THR A 687 7.79 -29.77 -1.67
C THR A 687 9.18 -29.90 -1.05
N SER A 688 9.26 -30.47 0.16
CA SER A 688 10.50 -30.55 0.95
C SER A 688 11.17 -29.18 1.12
N GLY A 689 10.37 -28.13 1.28
CA GLY A 689 10.78 -26.74 1.44
C GLY A 689 11.24 -26.05 0.16
N LYS A 690 11.03 -26.64 -1.02
CA LYS A 690 11.55 -26.12 -2.30
C LYS A 690 10.57 -25.23 -3.07
N ALA A 691 9.29 -25.18 -2.67
CA ALA A 691 8.33 -24.25 -3.26
C ALA A 691 8.49 -22.83 -2.72
N PHE A 692 8.47 -21.88 -3.64
CA PHE A 692 8.33 -20.45 -3.38
C PHE A 692 6.89 -20.06 -3.67
N PHE A 693 6.28 -19.25 -2.80
CA PHE A 693 4.94 -18.78 -3.06
C PHE A 693 4.71 -17.37 -2.52
N GLY A 694 3.79 -16.65 -3.17
CA GLY A 694 3.31 -15.36 -2.73
C GLY A 694 1.82 -15.24 -2.93
N TYR A 695 1.16 -14.46 -2.08
CA TYR A 695 -0.25 -14.11 -2.19
C TYR A 695 -0.40 -12.71 -2.80
N GLU A 696 -1.53 -12.44 -3.43
CA GLU A 696 -2.00 -11.10 -3.83
C GLU A 696 -3.51 -11.06 -3.60
N PHE A 697 -4.01 -10.02 -2.94
CA PHE A 697 -5.46 -9.84 -2.80
C PHE A 697 -6.09 -9.49 -4.15
N VAL A 698 -7.12 -10.24 -4.54
CA VAL A 698 -7.80 -10.06 -5.84
C VAL A 698 -9.12 -9.32 -5.67
N GLY A 699 -9.85 -9.61 -4.59
CA GLY A 699 -11.18 -9.08 -4.37
C GLY A 699 -12.06 -10.07 -3.62
N PHE A 700 -13.36 -9.98 -3.86
CA PHE A 700 -14.38 -10.77 -3.18
C PHE A 700 -15.14 -11.64 -4.18
N GLN A 701 -15.38 -12.90 -3.82
CA GLN A 701 -16.23 -13.82 -4.59
C GLN A 701 -17.43 -14.27 -3.75
N THR A 702 -18.51 -14.68 -4.40
CA THR A 702 -19.68 -15.20 -3.70
C THR A 702 -19.27 -16.45 -2.90
N LEU A 703 -19.58 -16.48 -1.60
CA LEU A 703 -19.40 -17.69 -0.81
C LEU A 703 -20.30 -18.81 -1.37
N PRO A 704 -19.85 -20.08 -1.47
CA PRO A 704 -20.66 -21.17 -2.00
C PRO A 704 -22.02 -21.31 -1.30
N GLU A 705 -23.08 -21.62 -2.06
CA GLU A 705 -24.47 -21.66 -1.56
C GLU A 705 -24.66 -22.56 -0.34
N ASN A 706 -23.97 -23.71 -0.32
CA ASN A 706 -24.03 -24.67 0.79
C ASN A 706 -23.38 -24.12 2.08
N LEU A 707 -22.57 -23.07 2.01
CA LEU A 707 -21.91 -22.42 3.14
C LEU A 707 -22.56 -21.09 3.55
N GLN A 708 -23.45 -20.52 2.72
CA GLN A 708 -24.10 -19.22 2.98
C GLN A 708 -24.79 -19.20 4.35
N LEU A 709 -25.77 -20.09 4.56
CA LEU A 709 -26.58 -20.09 5.77
C LEU A 709 -25.74 -20.34 7.02
N SER A 710 -24.91 -21.39 7.01
CA SER A 710 -24.09 -21.75 8.18
C SER A 710 -23.12 -20.64 8.56
N LYS A 711 -22.47 -19.99 7.58
CA LYS A 711 -21.52 -18.91 7.84
C LYS A 711 -22.22 -17.63 8.31
N ILE A 712 -23.38 -17.27 7.73
CA ILE A 712 -24.18 -16.13 8.20
C ILE A 712 -24.57 -16.33 9.67
N LEU A 713 -25.10 -17.49 10.03
CA LEU A 713 -25.52 -17.78 11.40
C LEU A 713 -24.33 -17.79 12.37
N GLU A 714 -23.19 -18.33 11.98
CA GLU A 714 -21.94 -18.28 12.76
C GLU A 714 -21.50 -16.83 13.05
N ILE A 715 -21.49 -15.96 12.03
CA ILE A 715 -21.12 -14.56 12.19
C ILE A 715 -22.13 -13.83 13.09
N ARG A 716 -23.42 -14.09 12.92
CA ARG A 716 -24.49 -13.50 13.74
C ARG A 716 -24.33 -13.87 15.20
N LYS A 717 -24.14 -15.16 15.49
CA LYS A 717 -23.86 -15.66 16.84
C LYS A 717 -22.65 -14.99 17.46
N ARG A 718 -21.54 -14.91 16.70
CA ARG A 718 -20.31 -14.25 17.16
C ARG A 718 -20.52 -12.78 17.51
N LYS A 719 -21.37 -12.07 16.75
CA LYS A 719 -21.72 -10.66 16.99
C LYS A 719 -22.86 -10.46 18.00
N GLY A 720 -23.32 -11.51 18.69
CA GLY A 720 -24.43 -11.41 19.65
C GLY A 720 -25.79 -11.11 19.01
N LEU A 721 -25.94 -11.35 17.71
CA LEU A 721 -27.19 -11.18 16.98
C LEU A 721 -28.07 -12.44 17.10
N SER A 722 -29.36 -12.31 16.80
CA SER A 722 -30.28 -13.45 16.70
C SER A 722 -29.73 -14.52 15.73
N GLU A 723 -29.72 -15.79 16.14
CA GLU A 723 -29.33 -16.94 15.32
C GLU A 723 -30.39 -17.33 14.27
N GLU A 724 -31.33 -16.43 13.96
CA GLU A 724 -32.29 -16.57 12.88
C GLU A 724 -31.98 -15.61 11.73
N MET A 725 -32.35 -16.00 10.51
CA MET A 725 -32.21 -15.14 9.34
C MET A 725 -33.14 -13.93 9.45
N PRO A 726 -32.65 -12.72 9.13
CA PRO A 726 -33.49 -11.54 9.08
C PRO A 726 -34.54 -11.69 7.97
N THR A 727 -35.76 -11.27 8.25
CA THR A 727 -36.86 -11.26 7.28
C THR A 727 -37.45 -9.87 7.18
N VAL A 728 -38.17 -9.59 6.08
CA VAL A 728 -38.88 -8.31 5.87
C VAL A 728 -39.81 -7.96 7.04
N LYS A 729 -40.32 -8.98 7.76
CA LYS A 729 -41.17 -8.81 8.94
C LYS A 729 -40.56 -7.91 10.02
N SER A 730 -39.23 -7.89 10.15
CA SER A 730 -38.52 -7.05 11.11
C SER A 730 -38.77 -5.55 10.93
N TRP A 731 -39.24 -5.12 9.74
CA TRP A 731 -39.48 -3.72 9.41
C TRP A 731 -40.93 -3.41 8.99
N GLU A 732 -41.85 -4.37 9.11
CA GLU A 732 -43.24 -4.23 8.66
C GLU A 732 -43.96 -2.98 9.21
N ARG A 733 -43.66 -2.58 10.45
CA ARG A 733 -44.28 -1.41 11.11
C ARG A 733 -44.03 -0.08 10.38
N PHE A 734 -42.94 0.00 9.61
CA PHE A 734 -42.56 1.20 8.86
C PHE A 734 -43.08 1.19 7.44
N ILE A 735 -43.65 0.08 6.96
CA ILE A 735 -44.21 0.01 5.60
C ILE A 735 -45.40 0.95 5.51
N TYR A 736 -45.37 1.85 4.53
CA TYR A 736 -46.51 2.69 4.19
C TYR A 736 -47.41 1.90 3.24
N LYS A 737 -48.52 1.37 3.77
CA LYS A 737 -49.58 0.77 2.97
C LYS A 737 -50.44 1.92 2.42
N MET A 738 -50.48 2.04 1.08
CA MET A 738 -51.34 3.03 0.40
C MET A 738 -52.81 2.74 0.61
#